data_AF-A0A9P8HAC1-F1
#
_entry.id   AF-A0A9P8HAC1-F1
#
_cell.length_a   1.000
_cell.length_b   1.000
_cell.length_c   1.000
_cell.angle_alpha   90.00
_cell.angle_beta   90.00
_cell.angle_gamma   90.00
#
_symmetry.space_group_name_H-M   'P 1'
#
loop_
_entity.id
_entity.type
_entity.pdbx_description
1 polymer ?
#
loop_
_entity_poly.entity_id
_entity_poly.type
_entity_poly.pdbx_seq_one_letter_code
_entity_poly.pdbx_strand_id
1 'polypeptide(L)'
;MPTIKGCDTFAGIALFDTDPYIPLESGAQWYVNQNQFFRQIRNFEFDLTDMPESTADQGQDLVPTGIHWQVAQATSLQNLIFSMPTTSTTTAVGIFSENGSGGFVSNLIFDGGNIGWRAGSQQYTARNLQFNFCNTAIQMVWDWGWTWQQIDINGGSIAFNISGIGGDTGQGTGSVSIIDTIITGTKVGILTNNAGTSPNIVLDNTVFDGVTSPVLIDGGSTLLSGNSDLWATGKRYNGSVGSSQTGAVTAPAKAKGLLDSKGFLYVRERPQYEDQSAGSFLVATTDGGCKNDGSGDQQSCINSFLQKAVSGGKIAYFPAGIYTVGGTIVIPTGSKVQGSSWSQIQGSGFYFSDMHDPKVMIQVGNEGDVGTMEIVEMLFSVKGNTAGAIFMEWNTAASNQGAAGMWDSHFRVGGALGSDLDLATCPKFSENPECIAASLMFHVTPQANGYFENVWAWVADHDNDQSIYNQPDSTITQVAIFGARGILIESQGPSWFYGSGSEHSVLYNYLLSGAKNVYMGHIQTESPYFQPVPGAPAPFDAAASFPNDPDFSHCNFTADTDNEQCRYSWGLQIIDSTDVTIHGAGLYSFFNAFYKDCEDTRNCQESILEVKGSTGVVIYNLFTVATVDIANGIDGTKILQSDGNQRGYTTEVSVWLPLPGADNVNIVWVGTNIWQTPTVSCSSAPCMLIIPTSSLASNTTISPSQYVTSFEYGGIGPTSIAGIGTTSVFKTTTTTVTITIPTIVTGGIPYSNVNVTGTGPTPITIYPSVNIPPVNVPLPDGSGGTTTRKVTLPPWPEVNGGPGSESFTDPGTEPGQSSGTSGSSGGSSGSSTTYYTPLGFPVTIPKATVTTVTFPASTGAITISCPATTSVVFKTPAIAVGTTCTNSNPLTLYFACPTTKVFTFLAATTAEASVDCSLVTSWSTGQADSTTPLPVFATWPPFGQIVPVTTSVSKPQPTDDGVVVPCTAWFFFICISWGELHIGGWHWILPPGIYGPGPPPVGLIRWPPGVTIKGNLPDWPKITIGEDNQLTTDDEPECQTETAEACITTTFVSASTTLSSASTCETISGCSITVSDSSTTEVVGTQTPAPIGTCLERQPRRRQSQLWRNNHQLYFRPDSRTNMQGWHNSLRRNNMLWILVYAQSYRLSAWLSRSQGSQLGRLLSADNKHWLKYLIKANPEQQDSLMYCH
;
A
#
# COMPACT_ATOMS: atom_id res chain seq x y z
N MET A 1 -16.86 -35.61 -26.86
CA MET A 1 -17.60 -34.47 -26.31
C MET A 1 -19.09 -34.80 -26.33
N PRO A 2 -19.88 -34.48 -25.31
CA PRO A 2 -21.34 -34.57 -25.37
C PRO A 2 -21.95 -33.35 -26.08
N THR A 3 -23.15 -33.52 -26.65
CA THR A 3 -23.88 -32.46 -27.36
C THR A 3 -25.16 -32.11 -26.61
N ILE A 4 -25.37 -30.82 -26.34
CA ILE A 4 -26.60 -30.22 -25.81
C ILE A 4 -27.40 -29.72 -27.02
N LYS A 5 -28.42 -30.48 -27.43
CA LYS A 5 -29.26 -30.17 -28.60
C LYS A 5 -30.51 -29.38 -28.19
N GLY A 6 -30.67 -28.18 -28.74
CA GLY A 6 -31.93 -27.45 -28.68
C GLY A 6 -32.99 -28.06 -29.62
N CYS A 7 -34.24 -28.10 -29.18
CA CYS A 7 -35.36 -28.61 -29.99
C CYS A 7 -36.10 -27.51 -30.77
N ASP A 8 -36.85 -27.94 -31.79
CA ASP A 8 -37.77 -27.14 -32.63
C ASP A 8 -38.86 -26.38 -31.87
N THR A 9 -39.02 -26.70 -30.59
CA THR A 9 -40.06 -26.26 -29.67
C THR A 9 -39.48 -25.63 -28.40
N PHE A 10 -38.19 -25.30 -28.39
CA PHE A 10 -37.52 -24.67 -27.26
C PHE A 10 -38.03 -23.25 -27.02
N ALA A 11 -38.26 -22.91 -25.74
CA ALA A 11 -38.58 -21.57 -25.26
C ALA A 11 -37.76 -21.29 -23.99
N GLY A 12 -37.32 -20.03 -23.83
CA GLY A 12 -36.39 -19.62 -22.77
C GLY A 12 -35.18 -18.84 -23.32
N ILE A 13 -34.34 -18.35 -22.41
CA ILE A 13 -33.24 -17.43 -22.73
C ILE A 13 -32.08 -18.12 -23.46
N ALA A 14 -31.65 -19.29 -22.99
CA ALA A 14 -30.54 -20.06 -23.56
C ALA A 14 -30.61 -21.54 -23.14
N LEU A 15 -29.85 -22.43 -23.79
CA LEU A 15 -29.79 -23.85 -23.42
C LEU A 15 -29.18 -24.07 -22.02
N PHE A 16 -28.16 -23.29 -21.66
CA PHE A 16 -27.60 -23.17 -20.31
C PHE A 16 -27.73 -21.72 -19.82
N ASP A 17 -28.03 -21.53 -18.54
CA ASP A 17 -28.30 -20.23 -17.92
C ASP A 17 -27.58 -20.14 -16.56
N THR A 18 -26.78 -19.08 -16.32
CA THR A 18 -26.09 -18.87 -15.04
C THR A 18 -26.86 -18.00 -14.05
N ASP A 19 -27.77 -17.14 -14.50
CA ASP A 19 -28.49 -16.18 -13.64
C ASP A 19 -29.94 -15.95 -14.10
N PRO A 20 -30.85 -16.91 -13.87
CA PRO A 20 -32.18 -16.84 -14.42
C PRO A 20 -32.97 -15.62 -13.93
N TYR A 21 -33.50 -14.85 -14.88
CA TYR A 21 -34.47 -13.79 -14.59
C TYR A 21 -35.72 -14.37 -13.92
N ILE A 22 -36.13 -13.79 -12.80
CA ILE A 22 -37.32 -14.24 -12.06
C ILE A 22 -38.58 -13.75 -12.80
N PRO A 23 -39.47 -14.64 -13.26
CA PRO A 23 -40.64 -14.24 -14.04
C PRO A 23 -41.54 -13.25 -13.30
N LEU A 24 -41.94 -12.18 -14.00
CA LEU A 24 -42.79 -11.08 -13.52
C LEU A 24 -42.19 -10.16 -12.45
N GLU A 25 -41.03 -10.46 -11.85
CA GLU A 25 -40.37 -9.63 -10.83
C GLU A 25 -39.55 -8.46 -11.41
N SER A 26 -40.06 -7.82 -12.48
CA SER A 26 -39.53 -6.57 -13.06
C SER A 26 -38.03 -6.56 -13.43
N GLY A 27 -37.43 -7.71 -13.71
CA GLY A 27 -36.01 -7.85 -14.05
C GLY A 27 -35.10 -8.29 -12.90
N ALA A 28 -35.65 -8.62 -11.72
CA ALA A 28 -34.91 -9.32 -10.67
C ALA A 28 -34.36 -10.67 -11.16
N GLN A 29 -33.24 -11.09 -10.59
CA GLN A 29 -32.48 -12.29 -11.00
C GLN A 29 -32.24 -13.21 -9.79
N TRP A 30 -31.68 -14.40 -10.01
CA TRP A 30 -31.39 -15.34 -8.92
C TRP A 30 -30.22 -14.89 -8.06
N TYR A 31 -29.27 -14.16 -8.64
CA TYR A 31 -28.06 -13.68 -7.98
C TYR A 31 -27.80 -12.20 -8.31
N VAL A 32 -26.77 -11.62 -7.69
CA VAL A 32 -26.21 -10.33 -8.12
C VAL A 32 -25.05 -10.65 -9.07
N ASN A 33 -25.07 -10.07 -10.28
CA ASN A 33 -24.15 -10.44 -11.35
C ASN A 33 -22.66 -10.17 -11.04
N GLN A 34 -22.35 -9.20 -10.18
CA GLN A 34 -21.00 -8.95 -9.67
C GLN A 34 -20.53 -10.01 -8.64
N ASN A 35 -21.45 -10.78 -8.05
CA ASN A 35 -21.17 -11.79 -7.03
C ASN A 35 -21.29 -13.23 -7.60
N GLN A 36 -21.34 -13.38 -8.92
CA GLN A 36 -21.57 -14.65 -9.62
C GLN A 36 -20.27 -15.44 -9.86
N PHE A 37 -19.59 -15.77 -8.77
CA PHE A 37 -18.28 -16.43 -8.76
C PHE A 37 -18.34 -17.95 -8.97
N PHE A 38 -17.18 -18.58 -9.15
CA PHE A 38 -16.95 -20.04 -9.02
C PHE A 38 -17.82 -20.95 -9.94
N ARG A 39 -17.92 -20.60 -11.22
CA ARG A 39 -18.70 -21.32 -12.25
C ARG A 39 -17.82 -21.82 -13.39
N GLN A 40 -18.01 -23.07 -13.83
CA GLN A 40 -17.32 -23.61 -15.00
C GLN A 40 -18.28 -24.35 -15.94
N ILE A 41 -18.17 -24.11 -17.26
CA ILE A 41 -18.78 -24.96 -18.30
C ILE A 41 -17.67 -25.37 -19.26
N ARG A 42 -17.46 -26.68 -19.41
CA ARG A 42 -16.37 -27.21 -20.24
C ARG A 42 -16.69 -28.52 -20.94
N ASN A 43 -16.11 -28.71 -22.13
CA ASN A 43 -16.20 -29.92 -22.95
C ASN A 43 -17.64 -30.25 -23.41
N PHE A 44 -18.34 -29.30 -24.05
CA PHE A 44 -19.67 -29.51 -24.66
C PHE A 44 -19.78 -28.92 -26.07
N GLU A 45 -20.53 -29.60 -26.93
CA GLU A 45 -21.14 -28.97 -28.10
C GLU A 45 -22.53 -28.44 -27.71
N PHE A 46 -22.87 -27.22 -28.13
CA PHE A 46 -24.21 -26.65 -28.10
C PHE A 46 -24.73 -26.61 -29.53
N ASP A 47 -25.72 -27.44 -29.84
CA ASP A 47 -26.33 -27.52 -31.17
C ASP A 47 -27.70 -26.81 -31.17
N LEU A 48 -27.71 -25.65 -31.82
CA LEU A 48 -28.87 -24.76 -31.98
C LEU A 48 -29.55 -24.94 -33.35
N THR A 49 -29.07 -25.85 -34.22
CA THR A 49 -29.44 -25.87 -35.64
C THR A 49 -30.91 -26.18 -35.93
N ASP A 50 -31.61 -26.80 -34.97
CA ASP A 50 -33.04 -27.14 -35.08
C ASP A 50 -33.95 -26.13 -34.34
N MET A 51 -33.40 -25.17 -33.59
CA MET A 51 -34.17 -24.26 -32.74
C MET A 51 -34.98 -23.23 -33.56
N PRO A 52 -36.15 -22.78 -33.06
CA PRO A 52 -36.96 -21.78 -33.75
C PRO A 52 -36.29 -20.40 -33.79
N GLU A 53 -36.56 -19.59 -34.83
CA GLU A 53 -36.01 -18.22 -34.99
C GLU A 53 -36.41 -17.24 -33.85
N SER A 54 -37.32 -17.62 -32.95
CA SER A 54 -37.52 -16.97 -31.65
C SER A 54 -37.89 -18.01 -30.59
N THR A 55 -37.33 -17.85 -29.39
CA THR A 55 -37.55 -18.69 -28.20
C THR A 55 -38.35 -17.95 -27.12
N ALA A 56 -39.11 -16.92 -27.50
CA ALA A 56 -39.85 -16.03 -26.61
C ALA A 56 -40.71 -16.78 -25.58
N ASP A 57 -40.49 -16.50 -24.29
CA ASP A 57 -41.23 -17.06 -23.17
C ASP A 57 -41.72 -15.96 -22.21
N GLN A 58 -42.85 -16.19 -21.54
CA GLN A 58 -43.54 -15.29 -20.60
C GLN A 58 -43.74 -13.83 -21.07
N GLY A 59 -43.64 -13.56 -22.37
CA GLY A 59 -43.74 -12.22 -22.95
C GLY A 59 -42.42 -11.46 -23.06
N GLN A 60 -41.27 -12.13 -22.91
CA GLN A 60 -39.95 -11.61 -23.28
C GLN A 60 -39.62 -11.99 -24.74
N ASP A 61 -39.12 -11.04 -25.52
CA ASP A 61 -38.70 -11.28 -26.90
C ASP A 61 -37.29 -11.90 -26.91
N LEU A 62 -37.22 -13.24 -27.01
CA LEU A 62 -35.99 -14.04 -26.91
C LEU A 62 -35.61 -14.71 -28.24
N VAL A 63 -34.32 -15.02 -28.39
CA VAL A 63 -33.71 -15.66 -29.57
C VAL A 63 -32.94 -16.92 -29.17
N PRO A 64 -32.83 -17.94 -30.05
CA PRO A 64 -32.13 -19.18 -29.72
C PRO A 64 -30.66 -18.92 -29.37
N THR A 65 -30.30 -19.23 -28.12
CA THR A 65 -28.99 -18.93 -27.54
C THR A 65 -28.37 -20.18 -26.89
N GLY A 66 -27.05 -20.35 -27.03
CA GLY A 66 -26.33 -21.49 -26.45
C GLY A 66 -26.18 -21.36 -24.93
N ILE A 67 -25.50 -20.29 -24.48
CA ILE A 67 -25.30 -20.00 -23.05
C ILE A 67 -25.68 -18.55 -22.75
N HIS A 68 -26.52 -18.34 -21.74
CA HIS A 68 -26.61 -17.07 -21.01
C HIS A 68 -25.53 -17.09 -19.92
N TRP A 69 -24.48 -16.28 -20.12
CA TRP A 69 -23.23 -16.31 -19.35
C TRP A 69 -23.01 -14.96 -18.68
N GLN A 70 -23.83 -14.69 -17.69
CA GLN A 70 -23.76 -13.54 -16.80
C GLN A 70 -23.06 -13.98 -15.51
N VAL A 71 -21.81 -13.55 -15.33
CA VAL A 71 -20.85 -14.11 -14.34
C VAL A 71 -19.82 -13.09 -13.85
N ALA A 72 -19.12 -13.43 -12.76
CA ALA A 72 -18.07 -12.64 -12.13
C ALA A 72 -16.67 -13.33 -12.18
N GLN A 73 -15.77 -12.97 -11.26
CA GLN A 73 -14.42 -13.53 -11.08
C GLN A 73 -14.45 -15.05 -10.78
N ALA A 74 -13.31 -15.73 -10.98
CA ALA A 74 -13.16 -17.19 -10.80
C ALA A 74 -14.21 -18.03 -11.58
N THR A 75 -14.57 -17.58 -12.78
CA THR A 75 -15.44 -18.32 -13.70
C THR A 75 -14.71 -18.65 -15.00
N SER A 76 -15.06 -19.78 -15.63
CA SER A 76 -14.44 -20.19 -16.91
C SER A 76 -15.34 -20.96 -17.88
N LEU A 77 -15.19 -20.62 -19.18
CA LEU A 77 -15.58 -21.50 -20.29
C LEU A 77 -14.30 -22.09 -20.92
N GLN A 78 -14.32 -23.40 -21.20
CA GLN A 78 -13.20 -24.10 -21.84
C GLN A 78 -13.68 -25.20 -22.80
N ASN A 79 -13.13 -25.27 -24.02
CA ASN A 79 -13.35 -26.36 -24.97
C ASN A 79 -14.84 -26.58 -25.29
N LEU A 80 -15.49 -25.57 -25.89
CA LEU A 80 -16.90 -25.64 -26.30
C LEU A 80 -17.05 -25.41 -27.81
N ILE A 81 -18.05 -26.03 -28.42
CA ILE A 81 -18.43 -25.79 -29.82
C ILE A 81 -19.89 -25.29 -29.87
N PHE A 82 -20.18 -24.30 -30.71
CA PHE A 82 -21.51 -23.73 -30.90
C PHE A 82 -21.95 -23.92 -32.36
N SER A 83 -22.72 -24.98 -32.62
CA SER A 83 -23.23 -25.36 -33.94
C SER A 83 -24.56 -24.64 -34.20
N MET A 84 -24.58 -23.66 -35.11
CA MET A 84 -25.71 -22.71 -35.27
C MET A 84 -26.25 -22.63 -36.73
N PRO A 85 -27.52 -22.24 -36.94
CA PRO A 85 -28.07 -22.07 -38.28
C PRO A 85 -27.31 -21.01 -39.10
N THR A 86 -26.97 -21.34 -40.35
CA THR A 86 -26.24 -20.47 -41.30
C THR A 86 -27.15 -19.74 -42.29
N THR A 87 -28.46 -19.65 -42.03
CA THR A 87 -29.40 -18.92 -42.90
C THR A 87 -29.22 -17.42 -42.75
N SER A 88 -29.44 -16.63 -43.81
CA SER A 88 -29.34 -15.17 -43.75
C SER A 88 -30.46 -14.48 -42.95
N THR A 89 -31.39 -15.26 -42.39
CA THR A 89 -32.47 -14.82 -41.46
C THR A 89 -32.21 -15.25 -40.02
N THR A 90 -31.17 -16.06 -39.78
CA THR A 90 -30.86 -16.60 -38.44
C THR A 90 -30.78 -15.49 -37.40
N THR A 91 -31.37 -15.75 -36.24
CA THR A 91 -31.32 -14.90 -35.05
C THR A 91 -30.36 -15.45 -34.00
N ALA A 92 -29.78 -16.64 -34.22
CA ALA A 92 -29.10 -17.43 -33.21
C ALA A 92 -27.83 -16.79 -32.66
N VAL A 93 -27.59 -17.01 -31.36
CA VAL A 93 -26.46 -16.46 -30.60
C VAL A 93 -25.70 -17.60 -29.91
N GLY A 94 -24.37 -17.63 -30.01
CA GLY A 94 -23.58 -18.65 -29.30
C GLY A 94 -23.59 -18.42 -27.78
N ILE A 95 -23.05 -17.28 -27.36
CA ILE A 95 -23.08 -16.81 -25.98
C ILE A 95 -23.73 -15.43 -25.90
N PHE A 96 -24.59 -15.23 -24.91
CA PHE A 96 -25.12 -13.92 -24.52
C PHE A 96 -24.63 -13.57 -23.11
N SER A 97 -24.07 -12.37 -22.96
CA SER A 97 -23.67 -11.75 -21.70
C SER A 97 -24.06 -10.27 -21.77
N GLU A 98 -24.96 -9.82 -20.91
CA GLU A 98 -25.39 -8.42 -20.81
C GLU A 98 -24.61 -7.60 -19.78
N ASN A 99 -24.04 -8.23 -18.75
CA ASN A 99 -23.25 -7.60 -17.69
C ASN A 99 -22.50 -8.66 -16.84
N GLY A 100 -21.77 -8.20 -15.81
CA GLY A 100 -21.00 -9.01 -14.87
C GLY A 100 -19.69 -8.35 -14.47
N SER A 101 -18.91 -8.99 -13.57
CA SER A 101 -17.51 -8.65 -13.26
C SER A 101 -16.58 -9.73 -13.81
N GLY A 102 -16.59 -9.90 -15.13
CA GLY A 102 -16.16 -11.13 -15.78
C GLY A 102 -14.68 -11.53 -15.61
N GLY A 103 -14.46 -12.85 -15.62
CA GLY A 103 -13.15 -13.49 -15.52
C GLY A 103 -12.56 -13.94 -16.87
N PHE A 104 -12.54 -15.25 -17.12
CA PHE A 104 -11.69 -15.87 -18.13
C PHE A 104 -12.43 -16.85 -19.05
N VAL A 105 -12.18 -16.78 -20.37
CA VAL A 105 -12.78 -17.68 -21.37
C VAL A 105 -11.71 -18.16 -22.35
N SER A 106 -11.73 -19.45 -22.67
CA SER A 106 -10.78 -20.02 -23.64
C SER A 106 -11.32 -21.13 -24.52
N ASN A 107 -10.68 -21.34 -25.67
CA ASN A 107 -10.81 -22.56 -26.47
C ASN A 107 -12.26 -22.82 -26.94
N LEU A 108 -12.90 -21.85 -27.59
CA LEU A 108 -14.29 -22.01 -28.08
C LEU A 108 -14.34 -21.91 -29.62
N ILE A 109 -15.24 -22.68 -30.25
CA ILE A 109 -15.49 -22.65 -31.70
C ILE A 109 -16.96 -22.27 -31.94
N PHE A 110 -17.22 -21.31 -32.81
CA PHE A 110 -18.56 -20.87 -33.20
C PHE A 110 -18.76 -21.09 -34.71
N ASP A 111 -19.68 -21.98 -35.08
CA ASP A 111 -19.96 -22.34 -36.46
C ASP A 111 -21.35 -21.82 -36.88
N GLY A 112 -21.37 -20.76 -37.71
CA GLY A 112 -22.59 -20.12 -38.20
C GLY A 112 -23.21 -19.12 -37.21
N GLY A 113 -24.54 -19.00 -37.23
CA GLY A 113 -25.28 -18.10 -36.34
C GLY A 113 -25.24 -16.62 -36.73
N ASN A 114 -26.03 -15.82 -36.02
CA ASN A 114 -26.11 -14.39 -36.23
C ASN A 114 -24.99 -13.65 -35.48
N ILE A 115 -24.77 -14.05 -34.23
CA ILE A 115 -23.73 -13.52 -33.36
C ILE A 115 -23.02 -14.69 -32.70
N GLY A 116 -21.69 -14.77 -32.79
CA GLY A 116 -20.91 -15.76 -32.02
C GLY A 116 -21.00 -15.49 -30.52
N TRP A 117 -20.52 -14.33 -30.08
CA TRP A 117 -20.71 -13.84 -28.70
C TRP A 117 -21.28 -12.42 -28.71
N ARG A 118 -22.44 -12.23 -28.08
CA ARG A 118 -23.00 -10.93 -27.73
C ARG A 118 -22.56 -10.61 -26.30
N ALA A 119 -21.57 -9.73 -26.13
CA ALA A 119 -20.75 -9.64 -24.94
C ALA A 119 -20.90 -8.30 -24.19
N GLY A 120 -20.94 -8.35 -22.86
CA GLY A 120 -21.07 -7.19 -21.99
C GLY A 120 -20.69 -7.56 -20.56
N SER A 121 -19.74 -6.84 -19.97
CA SER A 121 -19.18 -7.07 -18.63
C SER A 121 -18.26 -5.90 -18.27
N GLN A 122 -17.95 -5.69 -16.99
CA GLN A 122 -16.97 -4.68 -16.57
C GLN A 122 -15.61 -4.90 -17.25
N GLN A 123 -15.09 -6.13 -17.12
CA GLN A 123 -13.87 -6.59 -17.78
C GLN A 123 -14.00 -8.05 -18.23
N TYR A 124 -13.07 -8.51 -19.06
CA TYR A 124 -12.90 -9.94 -19.36
C TYR A 124 -11.54 -10.24 -20.01
N THR A 125 -11.09 -11.50 -19.91
CA THR A 125 -10.03 -12.07 -20.77
C THR A 125 -10.56 -13.24 -21.59
N ALA A 126 -10.46 -13.15 -22.92
CA ALA A 126 -10.95 -14.16 -23.84
C ALA A 126 -9.82 -14.56 -24.81
N ARG A 127 -9.41 -15.85 -24.81
CA ARG A 127 -8.30 -16.32 -25.68
C ARG A 127 -8.59 -17.59 -26.49
N ASN A 128 -7.90 -17.76 -27.62
CA ASN A 128 -7.98 -18.96 -28.47
C ASN A 128 -9.44 -19.28 -28.88
N LEU A 129 -10.09 -18.35 -29.57
CA LEU A 129 -11.49 -18.47 -30.00
C LEU A 129 -11.58 -18.47 -31.53
N GLN A 130 -12.34 -19.41 -32.10
CA GLN A 130 -12.55 -19.52 -33.54
C GLN A 130 -14.00 -19.18 -33.92
N PHE A 131 -14.21 -18.31 -34.90
CA PHE A 131 -15.53 -17.92 -35.41
C PHE A 131 -15.62 -18.16 -36.91
N ASN A 132 -16.37 -19.18 -37.33
CA ASN A 132 -16.57 -19.54 -38.73
C ASN A 132 -17.96 -19.10 -39.21
N PHE A 133 -18.00 -18.20 -40.21
CA PHE A 133 -19.21 -17.81 -40.94
C PHE A 133 -20.37 -17.20 -40.13
N CYS A 134 -20.14 -16.74 -38.89
CA CYS A 134 -21.09 -15.92 -38.14
C CYS A 134 -21.43 -14.63 -38.91
N ASN A 135 -22.67 -14.12 -38.87
CA ASN A 135 -22.97 -12.82 -39.50
C ASN A 135 -22.13 -11.69 -38.85
N THR A 136 -22.08 -11.68 -37.52
CA THR A 136 -21.12 -10.96 -36.68
C THR A 136 -20.42 -11.97 -35.78
N ALA A 137 -19.08 -11.97 -35.68
CA ALA A 137 -18.40 -12.89 -34.77
C ALA A 137 -18.59 -12.46 -33.30
N ILE A 138 -18.23 -11.22 -32.98
CA ILE A 138 -18.33 -10.64 -31.64
C ILE A 138 -19.14 -9.33 -31.73
N GLN A 139 -20.22 -9.20 -30.97
CA GLN A 139 -20.93 -7.93 -30.78
C GLN A 139 -20.81 -7.50 -29.32
N MET A 140 -20.10 -6.40 -29.06
CA MET A 140 -20.00 -5.84 -27.72
C MET A 140 -21.15 -4.87 -27.45
N VAL A 141 -21.75 -5.01 -26.27
CA VAL A 141 -22.88 -4.20 -25.78
C VAL A 141 -22.34 -3.00 -25.01
N TRP A 142 -21.45 -3.28 -24.05
CA TRP A 142 -20.66 -2.32 -23.27
C TRP A 142 -19.48 -3.04 -22.60
N ASP A 143 -18.49 -2.28 -22.15
CA ASP A 143 -17.49 -2.73 -21.17
C ASP A 143 -16.84 -1.51 -20.48
N TRP A 144 -15.88 -1.78 -19.59
CA TRP A 144 -14.81 -0.83 -19.26
C TRP A 144 -13.52 -1.23 -20.02
N GLY A 145 -13.15 -2.51 -19.98
CA GLY A 145 -12.16 -2.99 -20.94
C GLY A 145 -11.94 -4.50 -21.04
N TRP A 146 -11.69 -4.96 -22.26
CA TRP A 146 -11.67 -6.38 -22.62
C TRP A 146 -10.42 -6.77 -23.39
N THR A 147 -9.76 -7.86 -22.98
CA THR A 147 -8.58 -8.41 -23.68
C THR A 147 -8.95 -9.66 -24.47
N TRP A 148 -8.86 -9.56 -25.80
CA TRP A 148 -9.09 -10.61 -26.79
C TRP A 148 -7.75 -11.06 -27.39
N GLN A 149 -7.41 -12.35 -27.28
CA GLN A 149 -6.10 -12.85 -27.70
C GLN A 149 -6.20 -14.13 -28.54
N GLN A 150 -5.43 -14.24 -29.63
CA GLN A 150 -5.47 -15.42 -30.52
C GLN A 150 -6.90 -15.75 -30.97
N ILE A 151 -7.61 -14.75 -31.48
CA ILE A 151 -8.92 -14.94 -32.09
C ILE A 151 -8.70 -15.26 -33.58
N ASP A 152 -9.39 -16.27 -34.11
CA ASP A 152 -9.40 -16.60 -35.54
C ASP A 152 -10.82 -16.43 -36.08
N ILE A 153 -11.01 -15.58 -37.08
CA ILE A 153 -12.32 -15.25 -37.64
C ILE A 153 -12.30 -15.50 -39.15
N ASN A 154 -13.17 -16.40 -39.62
CA ASN A 154 -13.18 -16.90 -40.99
C ASN A 154 -14.55 -16.66 -41.64
N GLY A 155 -14.61 -15.66 -42.53
CA GLY A 155 -15.83 -15.23 -43.20
C GLY A 155 -16.79 -14.45 -42.28
N GLY A 156 -18.02 -14.23 -42.76
CA GLY A 156 -19.01 -13.39 -42.09
C GLY A 156 -19.10 -11.96 -42.66
N SER A 157 -19.83 -11.07 -41.99
CA SER A 157 -19.91 -9.66 -42.40
C SER A 157 -19.04 -8.74 -41.52
N ILE A 158 -19.09 -8.91 -40.20
CA ILE A 158 -18.30 -8.12 -39.24
C ILE A 158 -17.57 -9.08 -38.30
N ALA A 159 -16.28 -8.86 -38.03
CA ALA A 159 -15.58 -9.59 -36.98
C ALA A 159 -15.95 -9.03 -35.60
N PHE A 160 -15.44 -7.86 -35.24
CA PHE A 160 -15.77 -7.16 -34.00
C PHE A 160 -16.74 -6.01 -34.28
N ASN A 161 -17.93 -6.04 -33.68
CA ASN A 161 -18.83 -4.90 -33.63
C ASN A 161 -18.78 -4.27 -32.24
N ILE A 162 -18.08 -3.15 -32.11
CA ILE A 162 -17.92 -2.33 -30.90
C ILE A 162 -18.53 -0.94 -31.07
N SER A 163 -19.43 -0.74 -32.05
CA SER A 163 -20.07 0.57 -32.26
C SER A 163 -21.13 0.91 -31.21
N GLY A 164 -21.48 -0.01 -30.32
CA GLY A 164 -22.44 0.17 -29.23
C GLY A 164 -22.12 1.37 -28.33
N ILE A 165 -23.15 2.19 -28.05
CA ILE A 165 -23.08 3.39 -27.19
C ILE A 165 -23.83 3.21 -25.87
N GLY A 166 -24.14 1.97 -25.49
CA GLY A 166 -24.89 1.64 -24.28
C GLY A 166 -26.41 1.78 -24.40
N GLY A 167 -27.08 1.58 -23.26
CA GLY A 167 -28.50 1.85 -23.06
C GLY A 167 -28.75 3.30 -22.58
N ASP A 168 -29.81 3.52 -21.81
CA ASP A 168 -30.29 4.84 -21.37
C ASP A 168 -29.24 5.70 -20.62
N THR A 169 -28.18 5.09 -20.06
CA THR A 169 -27.07 5.76 -19.37
C THR A 169 -25.91 6.17 -20.28
N GLY A 170 -25.84 5.66 -21.52
CA GLY A 170 -24.77 5.97 -22.48
C GLY A 170 -23.42 5.28 -22.26
N GLN A 171 -23.34 4.28 -21.36
CA GLN A 171 -22.12 3.46 -21.19
C GLN A 171 -22.04 2.40 -22.31
N GLY A 172 -21.23 2.68 -23.33
CA GLY A 172 -20.84 1.71 -24.35
C GLY A 172 -19.56 0.95 -23.98
N THR A 173 -18.84 0.44 -24.99
CA THR A 173 -17.50 -0.15 -24.83
C THR A 173 -16.47 0.95 -24.54
N GLY A 174 -15.71 0.80 -23.45
CA GLY A 174 -14.61 1.68 -23.04
C GLY A 174 -13.33 1.38 -23.82
N SER A 175 -12.84 0.14 -23.76
CA SER A 175 -11.57 -0.25 -24.38
C SER A 175 -11.46 -1.72 -24.81
N VAL A 176 -10.82 -1.98 -25.95
CA VAL A 176 -10.48 -3.35 -26.38
C VAL A 176 -9.00 -3.51 -26.73
N SER A 177 -8.38 -4.55 -26.19
CA SER A 177 -7.09 -5.08 -26.65
C SER A 177 -7.38 -6.28 -27.55
N ILE A 178 -6.88 -6.26 -28.80
CA ILE A 178 -6.98 -7.38 -29.74
C ILE A 178 -5.55 -7.78 -30.12
N ILE A 179 -5.17 -9.02 -29.76
CA ILE A 179 -3.77 -9.47 -29.72
C ILE A 179 -3.63 -10.78 -30.50
N ASP A 180 -2.55 -10.94 -31.28
CA ASP A 180 -2.17 -12.19 -31.98
C ASP A 180 -3.32 -12.79 -32.84
N THR A 181 -4.17 -11.93 -33.39
CA THR A 181 -5.50 -12.27 -33.91
C THR A 181 -5.50 -12.29 -35.44
N ILE A 182 -6.23 -13.22 -36.05
CA ILE A 182 -6.36 -13.38 -37.50
C ILE A 182 -7.82 -13.18 -37.92
N ILE A 183 -8.06 -12.31 -38.89
CA ILE A 183 -9.39 -12.01 -39.43
C ILE A 183 -9.33 -12.16 -40.94
N THR A 184 -10.05 -13.16 -41.46
CA THR A 184 -10.02 -13.61 -42.85
C THR A 184 -11.38 -13.44 -43.51
N GLY A 185 -11.45 -12.70 -44.62
CA GLY A 185 -12.61 -12.70 -45.52
C GLY A 185 -13.88 -12.01 -45.02
N THR A 186 -13.83 -11.24 -43.93
CA THR A 186 -14.95 -10.39 -43.48
C THR A 186 -15.07 -9.12 -44.34
N LYS A 187 -16.23 -8.44 -44.31
CA LYS A 187 -16.35 -7.10 -44.93
C LYS A 187 -15.68 -6.05 -44.03
N VAL A 188 -15.98 -6.10 -42.73
CA VAL A 188 -15.42 -5.21 -41.72
C VAL A 188 -14.67 -6.04 -40.68
N GLY A 189 -13.44 -5.62 -40.35
CA GLY A 189 -12.69 -6.16 -39.23
C GLY A 189 -13.33 -5.70 -37.92
N ILE A 190 -13.14 -4.43 -37.59
CA ILE A 190 -13.68 -3.79 -36.39
C ILE A 190 -14.59 -2.62 -36.81
N LEU A 191 -15.87 -2.69 -36.42
CA LEU A 191 -16.84 -1.61 -36.56
C LEU A 191 -16.91 -0.84 -35.23
N THR A 192 -16.57 0.45 -35.24
CA THR A 192 -16.61 1.35 -34.08
C THR A 192 -17.52 2.56 -34.36
N ASN A 193 -17.74 3.42 -33.37
CA ASN A 193 -18.53 4.66 -33.51
C ASN A 193 -17.64 5.92 -33.49
N ASN A 194 -18.25 7.10 -33.65
CA ASN A 194 -17.58 8.41 -33.63
C ASN A 194 -18.12 9.32 -32.50
N ALA A 195 -18.53 8.73 -31.38
CA ALA A 195 -18.90 9.48 -30.18
C ALA A 195 -17.64 10.02 -29.46
N GLY A 196 -17.79 11.03 -28.60
CA GLY A 196 -16.68 11.45 -27.71
C GLY A 196 -16.19 10.33 -26.78
N THR A 197 -17.05 9.34 -26.53
CA THR A 197 -16.82 8.10 -25.78
C THR A 197 -16.56 6.87 -26.68
N SER A 198 -16.22 7.04 -27.97
CA SER A 198 -15.91 5.91 -28.87
C SER A 198 -14.79 5.02 -28.31
N PRO A 199 -14.86 3.68 -28.39
CA PRO A 199 -13.89 2.78 -27.77
C PRO A 199 -12.42 3.14 -28.01
N ASN A 200 -11.60 3.03 -26.97
CA ASN A 200 -10.17 2.82 -27.15
C ASN A 200 -9.96 1.47 -27.85
N ILE A 201 -9.02 1.39 -28.79
CA ILE A 201 -8.70 0.15 -29.51
C ILE A 201 -7.18 0.02 -29.50
N VAL A 202 -6.66 -1.15 -29.13
CA VAL A 202 -5.26 -1.54 -29.31
C VAL A 202 -5.23 -2.83 -30.13
N LEU A 203 -4.53 -2.79 -31.26
CA LEU A 203 -4.29 -3.92 -32.15
C LEU A 203 -2.81 -4.25 -32.11
N ASP A 204 -2.47 -5.44 -31.61
CA ASP A 204 -1.10 -5.93 -31.51
C ASP A 204 -1.02 -7.27 -32.25
N ASN A 205 -0.11 -7.36 -33.23
CA ASN A 205 0.08 -8.54 -34.06
C ASN A 205 -1.25 -9.07 -34.67
N THR A 206 -2.11 -8.14 -35.14
CA THR A 206 -3.42 -8.47 -35.71
C THR A 206 -3.35 -8.47 -37.24
N VAL A 207 -3.72 -9.60 -37.85
CA VAL A 207 -3.68 -9.85 -39.29
C VAL A 207 -5.09 -9.80 -39.88
N PHE A 208 -5.26 -8.95 -40.89
CA PHE A 208 -6.44 -8.84 -41.74
C PHE A 208 -6.09 -9.37 -43.14
N ASP A 209 -6.72 -10.47 -43.57
CA ASP A 209 -6.61 -11.01 -44.94
C ASP A 209 -7.98 -11.00 -45.64
N GLY A 210 -8.03 -10.54 -46.89
CA GLY A 210 -9.27 -10.34 -47.66
C GLY A 210 -10.27 -9.32 -47.07
N VAL A 211 -9.96 -8.67 -45.94
CA VAL A 211 -10.88 -7.77 -45.22
C VAL A 211 -11.02 -6.43 -45.94
N THR A 212 -12.25 -6.00 -46.23
CA THR A 212 -12.49 -4.75 -46.99
C THR A 212 -12.27 -3.47 -46.19
N SER A 213 -12.48 -3.51 -44.87
CA SER A 213 -12.16 -2.40 -43.96
C SER A 213 -11.74 -2.92 -42.58
N PRO A 214 -10.42 -3.02 -42.32
CA PRO A 214 -9.87 -3.47 -41.03
C PRO A 214 -10.42 -2.74 -39.79
N VAL A 215 -10.49 -1.41 -39.81
CA VAL A 215 -11.21 -0.61 -38.80
C VAL A 215 -12.07 0.43 -39.49
N LEU A 216 -13.37 0.47 -39.17
CA LEU A 216 -14.37 1.33 -39.79
C LEU A 216 -15.21 2.05 -38.73
N ILE A 217 -15.41 3.36 -38.90
CA ILE A 217 -16.46 4.10 -38.20
C ILE A 217 -17.81 3.81 -38.87
N ASP A 218 -18.82 3.42 -38.09
CA ASP A 218 -20.17 3.20 -38.59
C ASP A 218 -20.77 4.48 -39.21
N GLY A 219 -21.34 4.34 -40.41
CA GLY A 219 -21.76 5.45 -41.28
C GLY A 219 -20.64 6.41 -41.72
N GLY A 220 -19.37 6.13 -41.40
CA GLY A 220 -18.24 7.06 -41.53
C GLY A 220 -17.05 6.53 -42.33
N SER A 221 -15.84 6.90 -41.91
CA SER A 221 -14.58 6.60 -42.60
C SER A 221 -13.84 5.39 -42.03
N THR A 222 -13.12 4.68 -42.89
CA THR A 222 -12.11 3.69 -42.51
C THR A 222 -10.96 4.36 -41.73
N LEU A 223 -10.60 3.84 -40.55
CA LEU A 223 -9.50 4.34 -39.71
C LEU A 223 -8.18 3.58 -39.92
N LEU A 224 -8.24 2.32 -40.35
CA LEU A 224 -7.10 1.48 -40.70
C LEU A 224 -7.38 0.75 -42.01
N SER A 225 -6.44 0.86 -42.95
CA SER A 225 -6.46 0.16 -44.25
C SER A 225 -5.21 -0.70 -44.39
N GLY A 226 -5.38 -2.01 -44.64
CA GLY A 226 -4.29 -2.98 -44.61
C GLY A 226 -3.90 -3.40 -43.18
N ASN A 227 -2.68 -3.88 -43.03
CA ASN A 227 -2.13 -4.43 -41.77
C ASN A 227 -1.18 -3.44 -41.08
N SER A 228 -0.99 -3.62 -39.76
CA SER A 228 -0.06 -2.84 -38.94
C SER A 228 0.38 -3.69 -37.75
N ASP A 229 1.69 -3.79 -37.50
CA ASP A 229 2.26 -4.67 -36.47
C ASP A 229 1.76 -4.30 -35.05
N LEU A 230 1.70 -2.99 -34.75
CA LEU A 230 1.09 -2.44 -33.54
C LEU A 230 0.38 -1.12 -33.90
N TRP A 231 -0.91 -1.01 -33.60
CA TRP A 231 -1.78 0.13 -33.91
C TRP A 231 -2.72 0.41 -32.75
N ALA A 232 -3.12 1.67 -32.57
CA ALA A 232 -4.12 2.02 -31.56
C ALA A 232 -4.97 3.23 -31.94
N THR A 233 -6.10 3.41 -31.26
CA THR A 233 -6.83 4.68 -31.20
C THR A 233 -7.25 4.99 -29.77
N GLY A 234 -7.05 6.24 -29.33
CA GLY A 234 -7.40 6.67 -27.98
C GLY A 234 -6.45 7.74 -27.42
N LYS A 235 -6.55 8.03 -26.12
CA LYS A 235 -5.58 8.89 -25.42
C LYS A 235 -4.29 8.09 -25.17
N ARG A 236 -3.14 8.65 -25.54
CA ARG A 236 -1.81 8.05 -25.38
C ARG A 236 -0.87 8.97 -24.61
N TYR A 237 0.00 8.40 -23.79
CA TYR A 237 0.96 9.13 -22.94
C TYR A 237 2.38 8.57 -23.07
N ASN A 238 3.37 9.48 -23.05
CA ASN A 238 4.78 9.17 -22.82
C ASN A 238 5.25 10.01 -21.63
N GLY A 239 5.58 9.37 -20.51
CA GLY A 239 5.53 10.03 -19.20
C GLY A 239 4.14 10.62 -18.96
N SER A 240 4.08 11.91 -18.63
CA SER A 240 2.85 12.71 -18.51
C SER A 240 2.40 13.38 -19.82
N VAL A 241 3.15 13.25 -20.91
CA VAL A 241 2.86 13.95 -22.18
C VAL A 241 1.74 13.25 -22.94
N GLY A 242 0.50 13.64 -22.65
CA GLY A 242 -0.73 13.04 -23.18
C GLY A 242 -1.29 13.69 -24.45
N SER A 243 -1.77 12.87 -25.40
CA SER A 243 -2.55 13.35 -26.56
C SER A 243 -3.44 12.24 -27.15
N SER A 244 -4.57 12.62 -27.76
CA SER A 244 -5.44 11.67 -28.48
C SER A 244 -4.85 11.38 -29.86
N GLN A 245 -4.63 10.10 -30.18
CA GLN A 245 -3.93 9.67 -31.39
C GLN A 245 -4.57 8.40 -31.99
N THR A 246 -4.54 8.31 -33.32
CA THR A 246 -4.98 7.16 -34.11
C THR A 246 -3.88 6.81 -35.11
N GLY A 247 -3.48 5.54 -35.20
CA GLY A 247 -2.37 5.11 -36.07
C GLY A 247 -1.45 4.09 -35.41
N ALA A 248 -0.28 3.86 -36.01
CA ALA A 248 0.75 2.99 -35.43
C ALA A 248 1.19 3.48 -34.03
N VAL A 249 1.78 2.58 -33.25
CA VAL A 249 2.38 2.86 -31.93
C VAL A 249 3.86 2.46 -31.97
N THR A 250 4.70 3.15 -31.20
CA THR A 250 6.07 2.73 -30.91
C THR A 250 6.18 2.49 -29.41
N ALA A 251 6.55 1.28 -29.02
CA ALA A 251 6.61 0.81 -27.64
C ALA A 251 7.79 -0.17 -27.47
N PRO A 252 8.19 -0.51 -26.23
CA PRO A 252 9.04 -1.67 -25.96
C PRO A 252 8.50 -2.94 -26.65
N ALA A 253 9.40 -3.76 -27.19
CA ALA A 253 9.02 -5.04 -27.77
C ALA A 253 8.82 -6.07 -26.66
N LYS A 254 7.79 -6.92 -26.77
CA LYS A 254 7.54 -8.01 -25.82
C LYS A 254 8.80 -8.88 -25.68
N ALA A 255 9.18 -9.21 -24.45
CA ALA A 255 10.37 -10.02 -24.18
C ALA A 255 10.29 -11.37 -24.91
N LYS A 256 11.39 -11.80 -25.57
CA LYS A 256 11.39 -13.01 -26.41
C LYS A 256 11.01 -14.29 -25.68
N GLY A 257 11.22 -14.37 -24.36
CA GLY A 257 10.80 -15.50 -23.54
C GLY A 257 9.28 -15.62 -23.37
N LEU A 258 8.53 -14.52 -23.57
CA LEU A 258 7.07 -14.50 -23.51
C LEU A 258 6.40 -15.04 -24.78
N LEU A 259 7.16 -15.23 -25.87
CA LEU A 259 6.66 -15.51 -27.21
C LEU A 259 6.88 -16.96 -27.66
N ASP A 260 5.93 -17.50 -28.39
CA ASP A 260 5.97 -18.83 -28.99
C ASP A 260 6.83 -18.88 -30.28
N SER A 261 6.87 -20.06 -30.92
CA SER A 261 7.57 -20.27 -32.20
C SER A 261 7.05 -19.45 -33.40
N LYS A 262 5.83 -18.92 -33.35
CA LYS A 262 5.23 -18.04 -34.38
C LYS A 262 5.47 -16.55 -34.06
N GLY A 263 5.91 -16.23 -32.85
CA GLY A 263 6.02 -14.86 -32.34
C GLY A 263 4.76 -14.35 -31.63
N PHE A 264 3.77 -15.22 -31.40
CA PHE A 264 2.58 -14.90 -30.61
C PHE A 264 2.93 -14.98 -29.12
N LEU A 265 2.14 -14.38 -28.22
CA LEU A 265 2.23 -14.66 -26.80
C LEU A 265 2.03 -16.15 -26.54
N TYR A 266 2.95 -16.76 -25.78
CA TYR A 266 2.85 -18.17 -25.43
C TYR A 266 1.60 -18.42 -24.57
N VAL A 267 0.78 -19.39 -25.01
CA VAL A 267 -0.40 -19.89 -24.29
C VAL A 267 -0.21 -21.35 -23.92
N ARG A 268 -0.72 -21.73 -22.75
CA ARG A 268 -0.83 -23.13 -22.32
C ARG A 268 -2.23 -23.37 -21.77
N GLU A 269 -2.95 -24.25 -22.44
CA GLU A 269 -4.29 -24.66 -22.04
C GLU A 269 -4.27 -25.35 -20.67
N ARG A 270 -5.30 -25.10 -19.86
CA ARG A 270 -5.55 -25.83 -18.62
C ARG A 270 -5.58 -27.34 -18.87
N PRO A 271 -4.68 -28.13 -18.25
CA PRO A 271 -4.68 -29.58 -18.39
C PRO A 271 -5.98 -30.22 -17.88
N GLN A 272 -6.53 -31.18 -18.61
CA GLN A 272 -7.64 -32.03 -18.13
C GLN A 272 -7.31 -33.53 -18.12
N TYR A 273 -6.09 -33.89 -18.55
CA TYR A 273 -5.51 -35.23 -18.47
C TYR A 273 -6.28 -36.30 -19.27
N GLU A 274 -6.78 -35.93 -20.45
CA GLU A 274 -7.69 -36.70 -21.30
C GLU A 274 -7.17 -38.11 -21.67
N ASP A 275 -5.86 -38.26 -21.92
CA ASP A 275 -5.21 -39.55 -22.22
C ASP A 275 -4.90 -40.41 -20.98
N GLN A 276 -5.17 -39.92 -19.77
CA GLN A 276 -4.76 -40.58 -18.52
C GLN A 276 -5.86 -41.52 -17.99
N SER A 277 -5.50 -42.78 -17.78
CA SER A 277 -6.38 -43.74 -17.11
C SER A 277 -6.65 -43.33 -15.65
N ALA A 278 -7.76 -43.80 -15.06
CA ALA A 278 -8.03 -43.59 -13.63
C ALA A 278 -6.89 -44.09 -12.71
N GLY A 279 -6.15 -45.13 -13.10
CA GLY A 279 -4.97 -45.63 -12.36
C GLY A 279 -3.71 -44.76 -12.48
N SER A 280 -3.79 -43.62 -13.17
CA SER A 280 -2.73 -42.60 -13.28
C SER A 280 -2.89 -41.52 -12.18
N PHE A 281 -4.05 -41.47 -11.54
CA PHE A 281 -4.32 -40.61 -10.39
C PHE A 281 -3.99 -41.34 -9.09
N LEU A 282 -3.73 -40.57 -8.04
CA LEU A 282 -3.65 -41.02 -6.65
C LEU A 282 -4.58 -40.11 -5.84
N VAL A 283 -5.47 -40.66 -5.01
CA VAL A 283 -6.55 -39.91 -4.36
C VAL A 283 -6.20 -39.56 -2.91
N ALA A 284 -6.27 -38.27 -2.55
CA ALA A 284 -5.87 -37.76 -1.24
C ALA A 284 -6.56 -38.48 -0.07
N THR A 285 -7.86 -38.76 -0.21
CA THR A 285 -8.68 -39.39 0.83
C THR A 285 -8.49 -40.91 0.90
N THR A 286 -8.60 -41.64 -0.22
CA THR A 286 -8.56 -43.12 -0.22
C THR A 286 -7.16 -43.71 -0.27
N ASP A 287 -6.22 -43.06 -0.98
CA ASP A 287 -4.84 -43.54 -1.13
C ASP A 287 -3.84 -42.79 -0.25
N GLY A 288 -4.14 -41.55 0.12
CA GLY A 288 -3.38 -40.76 1.11
C GLY A 288 -3.86 -40.99 2.54
N GLY A 289 -5.17 -41.22 2.75
CA GLY A 289 -5.80 -41.32 4.07
C GLY A 289 -6.18 -39.96 4.69
N CYS A 290 -6.08 -38.87 3.92
CA CYS A 290 -6.29 -37.51 4.43
C CYS A 290 -7.78 -37.17 4.53
N LYS A 291 -8.16 -36.36 5.51
CA LYS A 291 -9.55 -35.91 5.66
C LYS A 291 -9.78 -34.60 4.92
N ASN A 292 -11.01 -34.44 4.46
CA ASN A 292 -11.55 -33.27 3.78
C ASN A 292 -12.82 -32.74 4.48
N ASP A 293 -12.96 -33.03 5.78
CA ASP A 293 -14.13 -32.72 6.62
C ASP A 293 -13.98 -31.40 7.42
N GLY A 294 -12.99 -30.57 7.08
CA GLY A 294 -12.66 -29.33 7.79
C GLY A 294 -12.04 -29.54 9.18
N SER A 295 -11.72 -30.78 9.58
CA SER A 295 -11.32 -31.11 10.95
C SER A 295 -9.89 -31.62 11.11
N GLY A 296 -9.28 -31.26 12.24
CA GLY A 296 -7.90 -31.66 12.60
C GLY A 296 -6.84 -31.01 11.73
N ASP A 297 -5.61 -31.51 11.85
CA ASP A 297 -4.48 -31.08 11.02
C ASP A 297 -4.15 -32.15 9.96
N GLN A 298 -4.23 -31.78 8.69
CA GLN A 298 -3.94 -32.64 7.55
C GLN A 298 -2.52 -32.48 7.00
N GLN A 299 -1.71 -31.57 7.56
CA GLN A 299 -0.39 -31.16 7.04
C GLN A 299 0.54 -32.36 6.75
N SER A 300 0.70 -33.24 7.72
CA SER A 300 1.60 -34.41 7.61
C SER A 300 1.08 -35.45 6.62
N CYS A 301 -0.25 -35.57 6.48
CA CYS A 301 -0.88 -36.48 5.53
C CYS A 301 -0.70 -35.98 4.09
N ILE A 302 -1.02 -34.71 3.84
CA ILE A 302 -0.98 -34.10 2.50
C ILE A 302 0.45 -34.09 1.97
N ASN A 303 1.44 -33.74 2.80
CA ASN A 303 2.86 -33.82 2.42
C ASN A 303 3.29 -35.25 2.06
N SER A 304 2.89 -36.24 2.85
CA SER A 304 3.18 -37.66 2.57
C SER A 304 2.49 -38.14 1.28
N PHE A 305 1.26 -37.69 1.04
CA PHE A 305 0.48 -38.00 -0.15
C PHE A 305 1.06 -37.37 -1.43
N LEU A 306 1.44 -36.09 -1.40
CA LEU A 306 2.07 -35.39 -2.52
C LEU A 306 3.41 -36.03 -2.90
N GLN A 307 4.25 -36.35 -1.90
CA GLN A 307 5.51 -37.07 -2.13
C GLN A 307 5.28 -38.47 -2.74
N LYS A 308 4.25 -39.19 -2.27
CA LYS A 308 3.84 -40.50 -2.83
C LYS A 308 3.28 -40.37 -4.26
N ALA A 309 2.57 -39.29 -4.58
CA ALA A 309 2.06 -39.05 -5.93
C ALA A 309 3.19 -38.76 -6.92
N VAL A 310 4.06 -37.77 -6.63
CA VAL A 310 5.14 -37.37 -7.56
C VAL A 310 6.17 -38.49 -7.75
N SER A 311 6.58 -39.20 -6.68
CA SER A 311 7.50 -40.33 -6.79
C SER A 311 6.90 -41.56 -7.50
N GLY A 312 5.57 -41.68 -7.53
CA GLY A 312 4.84 -42.68 -8.29
C GLY A 312 4.50 -42.27 -9.73
N GLY A 313 4.87 -41.06 -10.16
CA GLY A 313 4.46 -40.49 -11.45
C GLY A 313 2.95 -40.32 -11.59
N LYS A 314 2.26 -39.96 -10.49
CA LYS A 314 0.80 -39.86 -10.41
C LYS A 314 0.33 -38.41 -10.32
N ILE A 315 -0.88 -38.18 -10.82
CA ILE A 315 -1.62 -36.94 -10.58
C ILE A 315 -2.21 -37.02 -9.16
N ALA A 316 -1.88 -36.06 -8.31
CA ALA A 316 -2.41 -35.91 -6.96
C ALA A 316 -3.83 -35.34 -7.04
N TYR A 317 -4.83 -36.22 -6.92
CA TYR A 317 -6.23 -35.86 -6.97
C TYR A 317 -6.76 -35.54 -5.56
N PHE A 318 -7.32 -34.34 -5.39
CA PHE A 318 -7.97 -33.89 -4.15
C PHE A 318 -9.48 -33.86 -4.35
N PRO A 319 -10.25 -34.85 -3.85
CA PRO A 319 -11.70 -34.78 -3.81
C PRO A 319 -12.21 -33.54 -3.07
N ALA A 320 -13.36 -33.03 -3.51
CA ALA A 320 -14.01 -31.85 -2.94
C ALA A 320 -14.18 -31.93 -1.41
N GLY A 321 -13.99 -30.81 -0.72
CA GLY A 321 -14.01 -30.68 0.73
C GLY A 321 -12.90 -29.78 1.26
N ILE A 322 -12.81 -29.64 2.58
CA ILE A 322 -11.92 -28.70 3.26
C ILE A 322 -10.82 -29.48 4.00
N TYR A 323 -9.57 -29.23 3.60
CA TYR A 323 -8.36 -29.83 4.11
C TYR A 323 -7.65 -28.82 5.04
N THR A 324 -7.98 -28.85 6.33
CA THR A 324 -7.43 -27.90 7.31
C THR A 324 -5.98 -28.27 7.67
N VAL A 325 -5.07 -27.29 7.66
CA VAL A 325 -3.62 -27.51 7.87
C VAL A 325 -3.04 -26.58 8.93
N GLY A 326 -2.21 -27.14 9.82
CA GLY A 326 -1.54 -26.45 10.92
C GLY A 326 -0.08 -26.08 10.66
N GLY A 327 0.37 -26.19 9.42
CA GLY A 327 1.73 -25.86 8.98
C GLY A 327 1.90 -26.05 7.47
N THR A 328 3.11 -25.78 6.96
CA THR A 328 3.40 -25.76 5.51
C THR A 328 3.11 -27.09 4.81
N ILE A 329 2.39 -27.00 3.70
CA ILE A 329 2.32 -27.99 2.64
C ILE A 329 3.41 -27.69 1.62
N VAL A 330 4.29 -28.66 1.35
CA VAL A 330 5.28 -28.59 0.27
C VAL A 330 4.76 -29.40 -0.90
N ILE A 331 4.47 -28.73 -2.01
CA ILE A 331 4.12 -29.35 -3.30
C ILE A 331 5.43 -29.53 -4.07
N PRO A 332 5.98 -30.76 -4.22
CA PRO A 332 7.31 -30.94 -4.78
C PRO A 332 7.34 -30.66 -6.28
N THR A 333 8.43 -30.05 -6.75
CA THR A 333 8.71 -29.87 -8.19
C THR A 333 8.59 -31.20 -8.94
N GLY A 334 7.87 -31.19 -10.06
CA GLY A 334 7.45 -32.40 -10.78
C GLY A 334 5.99 -32.80 -10.53
N SER A 335 5.32 -32.23 -9.53
CA SER A 335 3.93 -32.56 -9.20
C SER A 335 2.90 -32.12 -10.25
N LYS A 336 1.82 -32.89 -10.32
CA LYS A 336 0.55 -32.58 -11.00
C LYS A 336 -0.56 -32.67 -9.96
N VAL A 337 -1.21 -31.56 -9.64
CA VAL A 337 -2.25 -31.42 -8.62
C VAL A 337 -3.57 -31.06 -9.30
N GLN A 338 -4.61 -31.81 -8.97
CA GLN A 338 -5.95 -31.66 -9.54
C GLN A 338 -6.98 -31.72 -8.41
N GLY A 339 -7.68 -30.63 -8.16
CA GLY A 339 -8.88 -30.60 -7.33
C GLY A 339 -10.11 -31.15 -8.05
N SER A 340 -11.29 -30.89 -7.51
CA SER A 340 -12.55 -31.29 -8.15
C SER A 340 -13.68 -30.38 -7.70
N SER A 341 -14.03 -29.36 -8.50
CA SER A 341 -14.99 -28.31 -8.12
C SER A 341 -14.57 -27.51 -6.88
N TRP A 342 -14.78 -28.03 -5.66
CA TRP A 342 -14.50 -27.32 -4.40
C TRP A 342 -13.45 -28.03 -3.54
N SER A 343 -12.19 -28.03 -3.97
CA SER A 343 -11.08 -28.66 -3.24
C SER A 343 -10.24 -27.62 -2.53
N GLN A 344 -10.51 -27.42 -1.24
CA GLN A 344 -10.03 -26.27 -0.47
C GLN A 344 -8.96 -26.69 0.55
N ILE A 345 -7.75 -26.13 0.48
CA ILE A 345 -6.78 -26.20 1.58
C ILE A 345 -6.96 -24.95 2.47
N GLN A 346 -7.03 -25.18 3.79
CA GLN A 346 -7.37 -24.13 4.76
C GLN A 346 -6.32 -24.04 5.88
N GLY A 347 -5.45 -23.03 5.83
CA GLY A 347 -4.47 -22.75 6.87
C GLY A 347 -5.13 -22.26 8.15
N SER A 348 -4.76 -22.81 9.31
CA SER A 348 -5.32 -22.35 10.57
C SER A 348 -4.41 -22.61 11.77
N GLY A 349 -4.60 -21.79 12.80
CA GLY A 349 -3.96 -21.97 14.10
C GLY A 349 -2.56 -21.36 14.22
N PHE A 350 -1.96 -21.62 15.39
CA PHE A 350 -0.78 -20.92 15.92
C PHE A 350 0.34 -20.68 14.90
N TYR A 351 0.65 -21.65 14.05
CA TYR A 351 1.76 -21.57 13.09
C TYR A 351 1.64 -20.39 12.10
N PHE A 352 0.43 -19.90 11.85
CA PHE A 352 0.16 -18.80 10.94
C PHE A 352 -0.28 -17.50 11.66
N SER A 353 -0.19 -17.40 13.00
CA SER A 353 -0.78 -16.29 13.78
C SER A 353 0.19 -15.17 14.21
N ASP A 354 1.35 -15.07 13.55
CA ASP A 354 2.39 -14.06 13.82
C ASP A 354 2.77 -13.31 12.54
N MET A 355 2.41 -12.03 12.46
CA MET A 355 2.75 -11.15 11.33
C MET A 355 4.21 -10.68 11.32
N HIS A 356 4.95 -10.86 12.42
CA HIS A 356 6.36 -10.48 12.55
C HIS A 356 7.29 -11.62 12.09
N ASP A 357 6.78 -12.85 12.02
CA ASP A 357 7.49 -14.05 11.55
C ASP A 357 6.60 -14.89 10.62
N PRO A 358 6.17 -14.32 9.47
CA PRO A 358 5.14 -14.90 8.61
C PRO A 358 5.57 -16.25 8.00
N LYS A 359 4.61 -17.16 7.84
CA LYS A 359 4.84 -18.56 7.43
C LYS A 359 4.08 -18.93 6.16
N VAL A 360 4.78 -19.63 5.28
CA VAL A 360 4.24 -20.20 4.05
C VAL A 360 3.27 -21.34 4.35
N MET A 361 2.04 -21.23 3.86
CA MET A 361 1.03 -22.28 3.90
C MET A 361 1.25 -23.31 2.78
N ILE A 362 1.43 -22.85 1.54
CA ILE A 362 1.72 -23.70 0.38
C ILE A 362 3.07 -23.29 -0.23
N GLN A 363 4.05 -24.19 -0.21
CA GLN A 363 5.36 -23.99 -0.82
C GLN A 363 5.45 -24.83 -2.10
N VAL A 364 5.60 -24.18 -3.26
CA VAL A 364 5.56 -24.84 -4.58
C VAL A 364 6.97 -24.98 -5.14
N GLY A 365 7.60 -26.12 -4.83
CA GLY A 365 9.03 -26.35 -5.01
C GLY A 365 9.89 -25.67 -3.94
N ASN A 366 11.15 -26.10 -3.85
CA ASN A 366 12.17 -25.45 -3.02
C ASN A 366 12.82 -24.30 -3.81
N GLU A 367 13.48 -23.35 -3.12
CA GLU A 367 14.24 -22.29 -3.77
C GLU A 367 15.29 -22.88 -4.74
N GLY A 368 15.22 -22.49 -6.02
CA GLY A 368 16.14 -22.96 -7.07
C GLY A 368 15.80 -24.32 -7.69
N ASP A 369 14.66 -24.92 -7.35
CA ASP A 369 14.15 -26.08 -8.09
C ASP A 369 13.72 -25.70 -9.52
N VAL A 370 14.11 -26.52 -10.51
CA VAL A 370 13.74 -26.35 -11.92
C VAL A 370 13.02 -27.59 -12.43
N GLY A 371 11.82 -27.44 -13.01
CA GLY A 371 11.04 -28.59 -13.47
C GLY A 371 9.65 -28.25 -14.02
N THR A 372 8.73 -29.21 -13.91
CA THR A 372 7.31 -29.04 -14.22
C THR A 372 6.49 -28.81 -12.96
N MET A 373 5.40 -28.05 -13.06
CA MET A 373 4.38 -27.94 -12.02
C MET A 373 3.03 -27.71 -12.67
N GLU A 374 2.01 -28.42 -12.22
CA GLU A 374 0.62 -28.21 -12.64
C GLU A 374 -0.28 -28.19 -11.40
N ILE A 375 -0.99 -27.07 -11.18
CA ILE A 375 -2.02 -26.95 -10.14
C ILE A 375 -3.33 -26.53 -10.82
N VAL A 376 -4.40 -27.31 -10.61
CA VAL A 376 -5.70 -27.12 -11.26
C VAL A 376 -6.84 -27.32 -10.26
N GLU A 377 -7.87 -26.46 -10.27
CA GLU A 377 -9.08 -26.55 -9.43
C GLU A 377 -8.83 -26.56 -7.91
N MET A 378 -7.84 -25.80 -7.42
CA MET A 378 -7.53 -25.70 -5.99
C MET A 378 -7.93 -24.34 -5.40
N LEU A 379 -8.59 -24.36 -4.25
CA LEU A 379 -8.88 -23.14 -3.45
C LEU A 379 -7.92 -23.09 -2.25
N PHE A 380 -7.23 -21.98 -2.08
CA PHE A 380 -6.33 -21.71 -0.96
C PHE A 380 -6.97 -20.68 -0.02
N SER A 381 -6.98 -20.97 1.28
CA SER A 381 -7.80 -20.22 2.23
C SER A 381 -7.24 -20.31 3.65
N VAL A 382 -7.84 -19.56 4.58
CA VAL A 382 -7.54 -19.63 6.02
C VAL A 382 -8.79 -19.81 6.89
N LYS A 383 -8.56 -20.03 8.19
CA LYS A 383 -9.58 -20.02 9.24
C LYS A 383 -9.10 -19.30 10.50
N GLY A 384 -9.83 -18.26 10.90
CA GLY A 384 -9.57 -17.39 12.06
C GLY A 384 -8.32 -16.51 11.90
N ASN A 385 -7.93 -15.82 12.99
CA ASN A 385 -6.71 -15.00 13.01
C ASN A 385 -5.50 -15.81 12.56
N THR A 386 -4.97 -15.39 11.42
CA THR A 386 -3.88 -16.03 10.67
C THR A 386 -3.01 -14.94 10.02
N ALA A 387 -2.77 -13.86 10.78
CA ALA A 387 -2.10 -12.66 10.34
C ALA A 387 -0.71 -12.90 9.69
N GLY A 388 -0.04 -13.98 10.04
CA GLY A 388 1.25 -14.42 9.48
C GLY A 388 1.15 -15.31 8.24
N ALA A 389 -0.03 -15.62 7.72
CA ALA A 389 -0.16 -16.52 6.58
C ALA A 389 0.37 -15.89 5.28
N ILE A 390 1.38 -16.54 4.67
CA ILE A 390 1.69 -16.42 3.25
C ILE A 390 0.97 -17.58 2.55
N PHE A 391 -0.09 -17.34 1.78
CA PHE A 391 -0.92 -18.46 1.30
C PHE A 391 -0.14 -19.35 0.32
N MET A 392 0.60 -18.75 -0.64
CA MET A 392 1.49 -19.50 -1.52
C MET A 392 2.81 -18.78 -1.81
N GLU A 393 3.91 -19.52 -1.61
CA GLU A 393 5.25 -19.20 -2.11
C GLU A 393 5.55 -20.11 -3.31
N TRP A 394 5.79 -19.51 -4.48
CA TRP A 394 6.08 -20.21 -5.73
C TRP A 394 7.56 -20.07 -6.09
N ASN A 395 8.30 -21.17 -5.88
CA ASN A 395 9.75 -21.23 -6.11
C ASN A 395 10.14 -21.97 -7.39
N THR A 396 9.25 -22.82 -7.92
CA THR A 396 9.52 -23.66 -9.08
C THR A 396 9.80 -22.80 -10.31
N ALA A 397 10.99 -22.93 -10.90
CA ALA A 397 11.27 -22.43 -12.24
C ALA A 397 10.83 -23.47 -13.28
N ALA A 398 10.17 -23.01 -14.34
CA ALA A 398 9.71 -23.85 -15.43
C ALA A 398 10.91 -24.37 -16.26
N SER A 399 11.03 -25.69 -16.44
CA SER A 399 12.08 -26.33 -17.25
C SER A 399 12.05 -25.94 -18.74
N ASN A 400 10.91 -25.46 -19.20
CA ASN A 400 10.64 -24.92 -20.52
C ASN A 400 9.42 -23.99 -20.43
N GLN A 401 9.13 -23.26 -21.50
CA GLN A 401 7.95 -22.39 -21.61
C GLN A 401 6.68 -23.11 -21.10
N GLY A 402 5.96 -22.48 -20.16
CA GLY A 402 4.73 -23.02 -19.56
C GLY A 402 4.86 -24.31 -18.73
N ALA A 403 6.05 -24.86 -18.48
CA ALA A 403 6.21 -26.15 -17.79
C ALA A 403 5.69 -26.14 -16.35
N ALA A 404 5.81 -25.00 -15.67
CA ALA A 404 5.27 -24.72 -14.35
C ALA A 404 4.12 -23.72 -14.47
N GLY A 405 2.95 -24.04 -13.91
CA GLY A 405 1.78 -23.16 -13.97
C GLY A 405 0.58 -23.61 -13.13
N MET A 406 -0.41 -22.71 -13.06
CA MET A 406 -1.61 -22.84 -12.26
C MET A 406 -2.84 -22.31 -13.01
N TRP A 407 -3.94 -23.07 -13.00
CA TRP A 407 -5.17 -22.80 -13.75
C TRP A 407 -6.41 -22.95 -12.86
N ASP A 408 -7.40 -22.08 -13.01
CA ASP A 408 -8.68 -22.13 -12.27
C ASP A 408 -8.47 -22.46 -10.78
N SER A 409 -7.54 -21.73 -10.15
CA SER A 409 -7.13 -21.95 -8.75
C SER A 409 -6.92 -20.59 -8.09
N HIS A 410 -7.46 -20.45 -6.88
CA HIS A 410 -7.80 -19.14 -6.32
C HIS A 410 -7.41 -19.04 -4.84
N PHE A 411 -7.29 -17.81 -4.33
CA PHE A 411 -7.00 -17.49 -2.93
C PHE A 411 -8.19 -16.72 -2.34
N ARG A 412 -8.66 -17.13 -1.16
CA ARG A 412 -9.77 -16.47 -0.44
C ARG A 412 -9.46 -16.26 1.04
N VAL A 413 -9.42 -15.01 1.48
CA VAL A 413 -9.29 -14.64 2.90
C VAL A 413 -10.67 -14.40 3.51
N GLY A 414 -11.21 -15.41 4.20
CA GLY A 414 -12.50 -15.33 4.91
C GLY A 414 -13.74 -15.30 4.01
N GLY A 415 -14.78 -14.56 4.42
CA GLY A 415 -16.01 -14.33 3.66
C GLY A 415 -16.86 -15.59 3.45
N ALA A 416 -16.80 -16.55 4.38
CA ALA A 416 -17.36 -17.88 4.17
C ALA A 416 -17.66 -18.65 5.45
N LEU A 417 -18.63 -19.57 5.38
CA LEU A 417 -19.03 -20.44 6.47
C LEU A 417 -17.87 -21.33 6.94
N GLY A 418 -17.57 -21.28 8.24
CA GLY A 418 -16.49 -22.07 8.84
C GLY A 418 -15.08 -21.53 8.59
N SER A 419 -14.94 -20.34 7.98
CA SER A 419 -13.68 -19.58 8.00
C SER A 419 -13.42 -18.86 9.32
N ASP A 420 -14.42 -18.74 10.20
CA ASP A 420 -14.39 -17.92 11.43
C ASP A 420 -14.00 -16.45 11.13
N LEU A 421 -14.30 -16.00 9.91
CA LEU A 421 -14.02 -14.69 9.30
C LEU A 421 -15.26 -14.30 8.47
N ASP A 422 -16.41 -14.28 9.15
CA ASP A 422 -17.75 -14.11 8.60
C ASP A 422 -18.43 -12.83 9.16
N LEU A 423 -19.69 -12.56 8.79
CA LEU A 423 -20.44 -11.40 9.31
C LEU A 423 -20.59 -11.34 10.84
N ALA A 424 -20.49 -12.46 11.55
CA ALA A 424 -20.62 -12.49 13.00
C ALA A 424 -19.30 -12.14 13.71
N THR A 425 -18.16 -12.46 13.11
CA THR A 425 -16.81 -12.14 13.63
C THR A 425 -16.27 -10.81 13.10
N CYS A 426 -16.54 -10.50 11.83
CA CYS A 426 -15.90 -9.44 11.05
C CYS A 426 -16.92 -8.52 10.33
N PRO A 427 -17.97 -7.99 11.00
CA PRO A 427 -18.92 -7.09 10.35
C PRO A 427 -18.24 -5.80 9.84
N LYS A 428 -18.80 -5.14 8.81
CA LYS A 428 -18.29 -3.83 8.37
C LYS A 428 -18.25 -2.79 9.50
N PHE A 429 -17.31 -1.84 9.37
CA PHE A 429 -16.91 -0.88 10.43
C PHE A 429 -16.28 -1.52 11.68
N SER A 430 -15.75 -2.75 11.59
CA SER A 430 -15.06 -3.43 12.68
C SER A 430 -13.54 -3.46 12.46
N GLU A 431 -12.79 -3.08 13.49
CA GLU A 431 -11.33 -3.27 13.59
C GLU A 431 -10.99 -4.47 14.49
N ASN A 432 -11.83 -5.52 14.50
CA ASN A 432 -11.61 -6.71 15.35
C ASN A 432 -10.27 -7.38 15.00
N PRO A 433 -9.30 -7.49 15.94
CA PRO A 433 -8.02 -8.15 15.68
C PRO A 433 -8.15 -9.63 15.30
N GLU A 434 -9.28 -10.29 15.56
CA GLU A 434 -9.52 -11.67 15.10
C GLU A 434 -9.63 -11.76 13.56
N CYS A 435 -9.94 -10.64 12.88
CA CYS A 435 -10.13 -10.54 11.44
C CYS A 435 -8.83 -10.30 10.63
N ILE A 436 -7.67 -10.29 11.30
CA ILE A 436 -6.36 -10.16 10.65
C ILE A 436 -5.87 -11.55 10.22
N ALA A 437 -5.80 -11.77 8.91
CA ALA A 437 -5.90 -13.11 8.33
C ALA A 437 -4.94 -13.43 7.16
N ALA A 438 -4.14 -12.47 6.67
CA ALA A 438 -3.08 -12.77 5.70
C ALA A 438 -1.92 -11.74 5.75
N SER A 439 -0.69 -12.23 5.61
CA SER A 439 0.51 -11.40 5.34
C SER A 439 0.75 -11.20 3.84
N LEU A 440 0.45 -12.22 3.02
CA LEU A 440 0.57 -12.18 1.55
C LEU A 440 -0.24 -13.33 0.93
N MET A 441 -1.02 -13.10 -0.13
CA MET A 441 -1.75 -14.18 -0.80
C MET A 441 -0.86 -14.98 -1.76
N PHE A 442 -0.11 -14.33 -2.65
CA PHE A 442 0.70 -15.05 -3.64
C PHE A 442 2.06 -14.40 -3.86
N HIS A 443 3.13 -15.19 -3.78
CA HIS A 443 4.51 -14.76 -4.00
C HIS A 443 5.16 -15.60 -5.10
N VAL A 444 5.54 -14.98 -6.22
CA VAL A 444 6.39 -15.60 -7.25
C VAL A 444 7.82 -15.12 -7.02
N THR A 445 8.65 -15.97 -6.42
CA THR A 445 9.97 -15.60 -5.87
C THR A 445 11.01 -15.34 -6.97
N PRO A 446 12.15 -14.67 -6.67
CA PRO A 446 13.07 -14.20 -7.71
C PRO A 446 13.63 -15.29 -8.63
N GLN A 447 13.85 -16.50 -8.10
CA GLN A 447 14.37 -17.63 -8.89
C GLN A 447 13.29 -18.31 -9.76
N ALA A 448 12.02 -18.04 -9.50
CA ALA A 448 10.90 -18.76 -10.08
C ALA A 448 10.30 -18.07 -11.32
N ASN A 449 9.50 -18.81 -12.07
CA ASN A 449 8.64 -18.28 -13.13
C ASN A 449 7.44 -19.22 -13.36
N GLY A 450 6.44 -18.78 -14.13
CA GLY A 450 5.28 -19.63 -14.36
C GLY A 450 4.18 -19.05 -15.25
N TYR A 451 3.23 -19.91 -15.55
CA TYR A 451 2.02 -19.61 -16.33
C TYR A 451 0.80 -19.61 -15.40
N PHE A 452 0.13 -18.48 -15.24
CA PHE A 452 -0.96 -18.29 -14.29
C PHE A 452 -2.22 -17.83 -15.02
N GLU A 453 -3.31 -18.60 -14.96
CA GLU A 453 -4.51 -18.40 -15.78
C GLU A 453 -5.80 -18.58 -14.97
N ASN A 454 -6.69 -17.59 -15.02
CA ASN A 454 -7.86 -17.47 -14.13
C ASN A 454 -7.50 -17.61 -12.64
N VAL A 455 -6.44 -16.92 -12.22
CA VAL A 455 -6.00 -16.87 -10.81
C VAL A 455 -6.61 -15.64 -10.14
N TRP A 456 -7.35 -15.85 -9.07
CA TRP A 456 -8.04 -14.79 -8.32
C TRP A 456 -7.55 -14.77 -6.89
N ALA A 457 -7.16 -13.61 -6.37
CA ALA A 457 -6.69 -13.43 -5.00
C ALA A 457 -7.57 -12.40 -4.26
N TRP A 458 -8.54 -12.90 -3.50
CA TRP A 458 -9.62 -12.10 -2.91
C TRP A 458 -9.51 -12.08 -1.39
N VAL A 459 -9.25 -10.91 -0.81
CA VAL A 459 -9.57 -10.65 0.61
C VAL A 459 -11.06 -10.35 0.64
N ALA A 460 -11.86 -11.11 1.40
CA ALA A 460 -13.31 -11.00 1.24
C ALA A 460 -13.85 -9.63 1.71
N ASP A 461 -14.52 -8.93 0.79
CA ASP A 461 -15.24 -7.68 1.05
C ASP A 461 -16.66 -7.92 1.58
N HIS A 462 -17.20 -9.12 1.32
CA HIS A 462 -18.51 -9.57 1.79
C HIS A 462 -18.52 -11.07 2.14
N ASP A 463 -19.47 -11.47 2.98
CA ASP A 463 -19.76 -12.87 3.30
C ASP A 463 -20.57 -13.50 2.17
N ASN A 464 -19.95 -14.45 1.46
CA ASN A 464 -20.51 -15.11 0.29
C ASN A 464 -21.47 -16.26 0.65
N ASP A 465 -21.46 -16.75 1.89
CA ASP A 465 -22.39 -17.79 2.35
C ASP A 465 -23.66 -17.20 3.01
N GLN A 466 -23.68 -15.89 3.29
CA GLN A 466 -24.86 -15.19 3.81
C GLN A 466 -25.94 -15.04 2.73
N SER A 467 -27.14 -15.58 3.01
CA SER A 467 -28.27 -15.51 2.07
C SER A 467 -28.87 -14.10 1.96
N ILE A 468 -28.89 -13.58 0.73
CA ILE A 468 -29.55 -12.32 0.34
C ILE A 468 -30.94 -12.54 -0.31
N TYR A 469 -31.58 -13.69 -0.10
CA TYR A 469 -32.89 -13.98 -0.70
C TYR A 469 -33.96 -12.96 -0.24
N ASN A 470 -34.59 -12.29 -1.20
CA ASN A 470 -35.47 -11.12 -1.00
C ASN A 470 -34.82 -9.89 -0.33
N GLN A 471 -33.49 -9.76 -0.39
CA GLN A 471 -32.77 -8.55 0.01
C GLN A 471 -32.17 -7.88 -1.24
N PRO A 472 -32.73 -6.75 -1.71
CA PRO A 472 -32.25 -6.07 -2.93
C PRO A 472 -30.96 -5.24 -2.70
N ASP A 473 -30.47 -5.17 -1.47
CA ASP A 473 -29.26 -4.46 -1.07
C ASP A 473 -28.23 -5.49 -0.59
N SER A 474 -27.19 -5.74 -1.40
CA SER A 474 -26.09 -6.63 -1.06
C SER A 474 -25.11 -6.03 -0.05
N THR A 475 -25.16 -4.72 0.22
CA THR A 475 -24.23 -4.09 1.19
C THR A 475 -24.46 -4.59 2.63
N ILE A 476 -25.56 -5.29 2.90
CA ILE A 476 -25.83 -5.97 4.17
C ILE A 476 -24.87 -7.13 4.45
N THR A 477 -24.19 -7.69 3.45
CA THR A 477 -23.24 -8.80 3.62
C THR A 477 -21.78 -8.37 3.72
N GLN A 478 -21.50 -7.07 3.63
CA GLN A 478 -20.14 -6.52 3.71
C GLN A 478 -19.45 -6.80 5.06
N VAL A 479 -18.18 -7.18 5.00
CA VAL A 479 -17.31 -7.51 6.14
C VAL A 479 -16.06 -6.62 6.16
N ALA A 480 -15.32 -6.65 7.28
CA ALA A 480 -14.02 -6.00 7.44
C ALA A 480 -12.97 -7.05 7.81
N ILE A 481 -12.20 -7.51 6.81
CA ILE A 481 -11.18 -8.56 6.94
C ILE A 481 -9.85 -8.01 6.42
N PHE A 482 -8.77 -8.26 7.16
CA PHE A 482 -7.47 -7.64 6.88
C PHE A 482 -6.48 -8.68 6.33
N GLY A 483 -6.17 -8.56 5.04
CA GLY A 483 -5.02 -9.18 4.40
C GLY A 483 -4.05 -8.10 3.92
N ALA A 484 -2.77 -8.19 4.24
CA ALA A 484 -1.83 -7.11 3.99
C ALA A 484 -1.54 -6.90 2.48
N ARG A 485 -1.31 -7.98 1.75
CA ARG A 485 -0.72 -7.95 0.39
C ARG A 485 -1.38 -8.99 -0.51
N GLY A 486 -1.63 -8.59 -1.76
CA GLY A 486 -2.21 -9.45 -2.78
C GLY A 486 -1.18 -10.37 -3.43
N ILE A 487 -0.65 -9.94 -4.58
CA ILE A 487 0.26 -10.71 -5.43
C ILE A 487 1.61 -9.98 -5.57
N LEU A 488 2.68 -10.60 -5.05
CA LEU A 488 4.07 -10.16 -5.18
C LEU A 488 4.78 -10.96 -6.26
N ILE A 489 5.39 -10.26 -7.22
CA ILE A 489 6.08 -10.85 -8.37
C ILE A 489 7.52 -10.32 -8.39
N GLU A 490 8.49 -11.20 -8.13
CA GLU A 490 9.93 -10.92 -8.27
C GLU A 490 10.58 -11.71 -9.40
N SER A 491 9.80 -12.60 -10.03
CA SER A 491 10.19 -13.49 -11.11
C SER A 491 11.08 -12.81 -12.16
N GLN A 492 12.24 -13.39 -12.44
CA GLN A 492 13.07 -12.97 -13.59
C GLN A 492 12.52 -13.51 -14.94
N GLY A 493 11.40 -14.23 -14.90
CA GLY A 493 10.60 -14.62 -16.05
C GLY A 493 11.16 -15.78 -16.88
N PRO A 494 10.55 -16.07 -18.05
CA PRO A 494 9.30 -15.47 -18.53
C PRO A 494 8.10 -15.92 -17.71
N SER A 495 7.21 -14.99 -17.36
CA SER A 495 5.99 -15.26 -16.58
C SER A 495 4.77 -14.59 -17.20
N TRP A 496 3.62 -15.27 -17.15
CA TRP A 496 2.37 -14.80 -17.75
C TRP A 496 1.22 -14.85 -16.74
N PHE A 497 0.42 -13.79 -16.71
CA PHE A 497 -0.78 -13.66 -15.87
C PHE A 497 -1.99 -13.36 -16.78
N TYR A 498 -2.82 -14.37 -17.02
CA TYR A 498 -3.96 -14.33 -17.94
C TYR A 498 -5.29 -14.27 -17.18
N GLY A 499 -5.99 -13.14 -17.31
CA GLY A 499 -7.28 -12.92 -16.64
C GLY A 499 -7.21 -13.13 -15.14
N SER A 500 -6.25 -12.48 -14.48
CA SER A 500 -6.07 -12.57 -13.03
C SER A 500 -6.61 -11.35 -12.30
N GLY A 501 -7.20 -11.55 -11.12
CA GLY A 501 -7.61 -10.46 -10.23
C GLY A 501 -6.89 -10.54 -8.88
N SER A 502 -6.62 -9.39 -8.28
CA SER A 502 -6.23 -9.32 -6.87
C SER A 502 -6.92 -8.14 -6.20
N GLU A 503 -7.61 -8.38 -5.09
CA GLU A 503 -8.57 -7.41 -4.54
C GLU A 503 -8.51 -7.31 -3.01
N HIS A 504 -8.86 -6.11 -2.55
CA HIS A 504 -9.10 -5.71 -1.15
C HIS A 504 -7.93 -5.99 -0.18
N SER A 505 -6.71 -6.11 -0.68
CA SER A 505 -5.49 -6.16 0.14
C SER A 505 -5.12 -4.77 0.66
N VAL A 506 -4.60 -4.63 1.87
CA VAL A 506 -4.39 -3.32 2.55
C VAL A 506 -3.30 -2.45 1.92
N LEU A 507 -2.14 -3.02 1.60
CA LEU A 507 -0.96 -2.28 1.12
C LEU A 507 -0.94 -2.16 -0.41
N TYR A 508 -1.08 -3.30 -1.08
CA TYR A 508 -1.17 -3.39 -2.54
C TYR A 508 -1.91 -4.66 -2.97
N ASN A 509 -2.51 -4.60 -4.15
CA ASN A 509 -3.08 -5.74 -4.86
C ASN A 509 -2.04 -6.42 -5.77
N TYR A 510 -1.30 -5.66 -6.61
CA TYR A 510 -0.14 -6.17 -7.34
C TYR A 510 1.13 -5.36 -7.07
N LEU A 511 2.23 -6.04 -6.80
CA LEU A 511 3.58 -5.46 -6.75
C LEU A 511 4.53 -6.30 -7.60
N LEU A 512 5.12 -5.69 -8.63
CA LEU A 512 6.27 -6.22 -9.35
C LEU A 512 7.52 -5.58 -8.75
N SER A 513 8.42 -6.39 -8.19
CA SER A 513 9.64 -5.95 -7.48
C SER A 513 10.87 -6.59 -8.12
N GLY A 514 11.67 -5.81 -8.85
CA GLY A 514 12.87 -6.32 -9.55
C GLY A 514 12.60 -7.30 -10.71
N ALA A 515 11.33 -7.54 -11.03
CA ALA A 515 10.85 -8.59 -11.94
C ALA A 515 11.25 -8.36 -13.39
N LYS A 516 11.32 -9.43 -14.20
CA LYS A 516 11.72 -9.32 -15.62
C LYS A 516 10.91 -10.22 -16.52
N ASN A 517 10.69 -9.78 -17.77
CA ASN A 517 10.03 -10.56 -18.81
C ASN A 517 8.62 -11.02 -18.38
N VAL A 518 7.75 -10.07 -18.01
CA VAL A 518 6.40 -10.36 -17.49
C VAL A 518 5.32 -9.90 -18.46
N TYR A 519 4.39 -10.79 -18.79
CA TYR A 519 3.12 -10.45 -19.44
C TYR A 519 1.97 -10.48 -18.43
N MET A 520 1.07 -9.51 -18.50
CA MET A 520 -0.18 -9.51 -17.74
C MET A 520 -1.33 -9.05 -18.64
N GLY A 521 -2.49 -9.71 -18.62
CA GLY A 521 -3.65 -9.22 -19.37
C GLY A 521 -4.83 -10.20 -19.43
N HIS A 522 -6.06 -9.77 -19.10
CA HIS A 522 -6.40 -8.60 -18.29
C HIS A 522 -5.88 -8.75 -16.85
N ILE A 523 -5.65 -7.64 -16.14
CA ILE A 523 -5.52 -7.61 -14.68
C ILE A 523 -6.53 -6.68 -14.04
N GLN A 524 -7.16 -7.15 -12.97
CA GLN A 524 -8.23 -6.44 -12.25
C GLN A 524 -7.88 -6.27 -10.77
N THR A 525 -8.22 -5.12 -10.18
CA THR A 525 -8.05 -4.87 -8.74
C THR A 525 -9.10 -3.94 -8.16
N GLU A 526 -9.44 -4.15 -6.89
CA GLU A 526 -10.22 -3.21 -6.07
C GLU A 526 -9.52 -2.89 -4.75
N SER A 527 -9.61 -1.63 -4.32
CA SER A 527 -9.18 -1.23 -2.97
C SER A 527 -10.16 -1.76 -1.90
N PRO A 528 -9.69 -2.09 -0.68
CA PRO A 528 -10.57 -2.57 0.38
C PRO A 528 -11.58 -1.50 0.82
N TYR A 529 -12.87 -1.85 0.87
CA TYR A 529 -13.95 -0.88 1.07
C TYR A 529 -13.90 -0.11 2.40
N PHE A 530 -13.21 -0.66 3.41
CA PHE A 530 -13.04 0.01 4.70
C PHE A 530 -12.04 1.17 4.65
N GLN A 531 -11.11 1.21 3.70
CA GLN A 531 -10.14 2.30 3.62
C GLN A 531 -10.87 3.64 3.40
N PRO A 532 -10.44 4.73 4.06
CA PRO A 532 -9.19 4.90 4.81
C PRO A 532 -9.32 4.66 6.34
N VAL A 533 -10.24 3.80 6.78
CA VAL A 533 -10.53 3.49 8.21
C VAL A 533 -10.61 1.96 8.45
N PRO A 534 -9.51 1.29 8.85
CA PRO A 534 -8.14 1.82 8.95
C PRO A 534 -7.53 2.06 7.57
N GLY A 535 -6.66 3.06 7.47
CA GLY A 535 -5.90 3.38 6.27
C GLY A 535 -4.58 2.64 6.25
N ALA A 536 -4.02 2.42 5.06
CA ALA A 536 -2.72 1.78 4.92
C ALA A 536 -1.62 2.57 5.69
N PRO A 537 -0.69 1.88 6.40
CA PRO A 537 -0.46 0.44 6.39
C PRO A 537 -1.24 -0.36 7.45
N ALA A 538 -2.06 0.29 8.29
CA ALA A 538 -2.73 -0.35 9.41
C ALA A 538 -3.75 -1.43 8.98
N PRO A 539 -3.86 -2.56 9.70
CA PRO A 539 -3.24 -2.87 11.00
C PRO A 539 -1.86 -3.58 10.91
N PHE A 540 -1.11 -3.39 9.82
CA PHE A 540 0.15 -4.09 9.55
C PHE A 540 1.42 -3.25 9.78
N ASP A 541 1.34 -2.13 10.50
CA ASP A 541 2.42 -1.15 10.73
C ASP A 541 3.72 -1.74 11.29
N ALA A 542 3.62 -2.87 12.00
CA ALA A 542 4.75 -3.58 12.60
C ALA A 542 4.98 -4.99 11.98
N ALA A 543 4.26 -5.37 10.93
CA ALA A 543 4.42 -6.65 10.26
C ALA A 543 5.79 -6.77 9.58
N ALA A 544 6.21 -7.99 9.27
CA ALA A 544 7.41 -8.21 8.46
C ALA A 544 7.27 -7.56 7.08
N SER A 545 8.31 -6.84 6.66
CA SER A 545 8.39 -6.16 5.37
C SER A 545 8.80 -7.11 4.25
N PHE A 546 8.15 -6.99 3.09
CA PHE A 546 8.51 -7.66 1.84
C PHE A 546 9.25 -6.67 0.91
N PRO A 547 10.00 -7.17 -0.10
CA PRO A 547 10.75 -6.31 -1.02
C PRO A 547 9.85 -5.29 -1.74
N ASN A 548 10.21 -4.01 -1.61
CA ASN A 548 9.48 -2.86 -2.15
C ASN A 548 8.03 -2.68 -1.67
N ASP A 549 7.70 -3.10 -0.43
CA ASP A 549 6.46 -2.69 0.23
C ASP A 549 6.26 -1.15 0.18
N PRO A 550 5.04 -0.65 -0.09
CA PRO A 550 4.76 0.78 -0.19
C PRO A 550 4.91 1.54 1.14
N ASP A 551 5.70 2.62 1.11
CA ASP A 551 5.86 3.55 2.23
C ASP A 551 4.75 4.61 2.27
N PHE A 552 3.80 4.44 3.18
CA PHE A 552 2.71 5.40 3.45
C PHE A 552 3.09 6.50 4.46
N SER A 553 4.33 6.57 4.96
CA SER A 553 4.74 7.55 5.99
C SER A 553 4.66 9.01 5.54
N HIS A 554 4.57 9.25 4.22
CA HIS A 554 4.34 10.55 3.61
C HIS A 554 2.85 10.98 3.67
N CYS A 555 1.90 10.06 3.79
CA CYS A 555 0.46 10.32 3.97
C CYS A 555 0.10 10.72 5.42
N ASN A 556 0.99 11.47 6.08
CA ASN A 556 0.93 11.69 7.53
C ASN A 556 -0.07 12.79 7.91
N PHE A 557 -0.87 12.52 8.95
CA PHE A 557 -1.98 13.39 9.34
C PHE A 557 -1.51 14.52 10.26
N THR A 558 -1.88 15.75 9.92
CA THR A 558 -1.85 16.91 10.81
C THR A 558 -3.21 17.58 10.80
N ALA A 559 -3.50 18.42 11.79
CA ALA A 559 -4.77 19.17 11.84
C ALA A 559 -4.95 20.16 10.65
N ASP A 560 -3.90 20.39 9.86
CA ASP A 560 -3.88 21.29 8.70
C ASP A 560 -3.74 20.53 7.35
N THR A 561 -3.61 19.19 7.35
CA THR A 561 -3.37 18.36 6.15
C THR A 561 -4.31 17.16 6.08
N ASP A 562 -5.60 17.45 5.89
CA ASP A 562 -6.68 16.47 5.81
C ASP A 562 -6.79 15.85 4.40
N ASN A 563 -6.00 14.78 4.16
CA ASN A 563 -6.05 14.00 2.92
C ASN A 563 -5.99 12.49 3.20
N GLU A 564 -7.12 11.94 3.63
CA GLU A 564 -7.23 10.51 3.91
C GLU A 564 -7.07 9.62 2.65
N GLN A 565 -7.29 10.19 1.47
CA GLN A 565 -7.30 9.52 0.16
C GLN A 565 -5.91 9.02 -0.28
N CYS A 566 -4.86 9.45 0.42
CA CYS A 566 -3.47 8.98 0.27
C CYS A 566 -3.25 7.59 0.91
N ARG A 567 -3.96 7.23 2.00
CA ARG A 567 -3.75 5.97 2.76
C ARG A 567 -4.55 4.78 2.21
N TYR A 568 -4.52 4.60 0.90
CA TYR A 568 -5.22 3.53 0.20
C TYR A 568 -4.26 2.52 -0.43
N SER A 569 -4.74 1.29 -0.61
CA SER A 569 -4.02 0.21 -1.29
C SER A 569 -3.69 0.56 -2.73
N TRP A 570 -2.46 0.26 -3.16
CA TRP A 570 -2.09 0.36 -4.57
C TRP A 570 -2.74 -0.76 -5.38
N GLY A 571 -3.42 -0.42 -6.48
CA GLY A 571 -3.86 -1.41 -7.45
C GLY A 571 -2.66 -2.13 -8.06
N LEU A 572 -1.69 -1.36 -8.57
CA LEU A 572 -0.49 -1.89 -9.19
C LEU A 572 0.74 -1.01 -8.95
N GLN A 573 1.81 -1.60 -8.44
CA GLN A 573 3.15 -0.99 -8.44
C GLN A 573 4.13 -1.82 -9.29
N ILE A 574 4.96 -1.14 -10.06
CA ILE A 574 6.05 -1.74 -10.85
C ILE A 574 7.36 -1.06 -10.47
N ILE A 575 8.15 -1.73 -9.63
CA ILE A 575 9.39 -1.22 -9.04
C ILE A 575 10.59 -2.05 -9.56
N ASP A 576 11.66 -1.38 -9.98
CA ASP A 576 12.93 -1.98 -10.45
C ASP A 576 12.82 -3.08 -11.54
N SER A 577 11.71 -3.09 -12.28
CA SER A 577 11.35 -4.18 -13.17
C SER A 577 11.73 -3.88 -14.63
N THR A 578 11.87 -4.93 -15.46
CA THR A 578 12.34 -4.81 -16.85
C THR A 578 11.50 -5.63 -17.83
N ASP A 579 11.16 -5.04 -18.97
CA ASP A 579 10.37 -5.68 -20.04
C ASP A 579 9.03 -6.26 -19.53
N VAL A 580 8.19 -5.37 -19.00
CA VAL A 580 6.83 -5.67 -18.51
C VAL A 580 5.81 -5.16 -19.52
N THR A 581 4.94 -6.04 -20.01
CA THR A 581 3.88 -5.71 -20.97
C THR A 581 2.51 -6.03 -20.38
N ILE A 582 1.63 -5.03 -20.28
CA ILE A 582 0.29 -5.19 -19.73
C ILE A 582 -0.77 -4.83 -20.78
N HIS A 583 -1.75 -5.71 -21.02
CA HIS A 583 -2.91 -5.45 -21.89
C HIS A 583 -4.22 -5.55 -21.10
N GLY A 584 -4.81 -4.39 -20.84
CA GLY A 584 -5.98 -4.27 -19.98
C GLY A 584 -5.57 -4.26 -18.51
N ALA A 585 -5.68 -3.09 -17.87
CA ALA A 585 -5.50 -2.93 -16.43
C ALA A 585 -6.69 -2.15 -15.87
N GLY A 586 -7.60 -2.87 -15.21
CA GLY A 586 -8.79 -2.34 -14.54
C GLY A 586 -8.54 -2.14 -13.05
N LEU A 587 -8.27 -0.91 -12.63
CA LEU A 587 -7.88 -0.59 -11.25
C LEU A 587 -8.93 0.31 -10.59
N TYR A 588 -9.68 -0.22 -9.63
CA TYR A 588 -10.91 0.42 -9.14
C TYR A 588 -10.83 0.83 -7.66
N SER A 589 -11.40 1.99 -7.35
CA SER A 589 -11.70 2.42 -5.98
C SER A 589 -13.14 2.91 -5.95
N PHE A 590 -13.98 2.30 -5.11
CA PHE A 590 -15.43 2.51 -5.09
C PHE A 590 -15.98 3.10 -3.78
N PHE A 591 -15.11 3.28 -2.76
CA PHE A 591 -15.55 3.57 -1.40
C PHE A 591 -14.58 4.47 -0.65
N ASN A 592 -15.13 5.23 0.29
CA ASN A 592 -14.44 5.81 1.43
C ASN A 592 -15.17 5.34 2.70
N ALA A 593 -14.52 4.49 3.50
CA ALA A 593 -15.08 3.89 4.72
C ALA A 593 -16.49 3.30 4.52
N PHE A 594 -16.66 2.43 3.52
CA PHE A 594 -17.93 1.83 3.06
C PHE A 594 -18.99 2.81 2.48
N TYR A 595 -18.72 4.12 2.39
CA TYR A 595 -19.58 5.09 1.70
C TYR A 595 -19.20 5.27 0.23
N LYS A 596 -20.20 5.41 -0.67
CA LYS A 596 -20.01 5.51 -2.13
C LYS A 596 -20.03 6.94 -2.68
N ASP A 597 -20.21 7.96 -1.85
CA ASP A 597 -20.40 9.35 -2.30
C ASP A 597 -19.18 9.93 -3.07
N CYS A 598 -18.02 9.27 -2.93
CA CYS A 598 -16.80 9.56 -3.67
C CYS A 598 -16.81 9.05 -5.13
N GLU A 599 -17.75 8.18 -5.54
CA GLU A 599 -17.91 7.76 -6.94
C GLU A 599 -18.44 8.92 -7.82
N ASP A 600 -19.47 9.63 -7.36
CA ASP A 600 -20.06 10.79 -8.07
C ASP A 600 -19.06 11.92 -8.27
N THR A 601 -18.19 12.13 -7.27
CA THR A 601 -17.11 13.12 -7.28
C THR A 601 -15.80 12.60 -7.88
N ARG A 602 -15.72 11.28 -8.12
CA ARG A 602 -14.64 10.54 -8.81
C ARG A 602 -13.27 10.63 -8.13
N ASN A 603 -13.27 10.71 -6.80
CA ASN A 603 -12.08 10.83 -5.97
C ASN A 603 -12.22 10.02 -4.66
N CYS A 604 -12.48 8.72 -4.75
CA CYS A 604 -12.36 7.84 -3.58
C CYS A 604 -10.91 7.75 -3.11
N GLN A 605 -9.96 7.75 -4.04
CA GLN A 605 -8.54 7.50 -3.79
C GLN A 605 -7.66 8.51 -4.54
N GLU A 606 -6.54 8.92 -3.94
CA GLU A 606 -5.60 9.84 -4.59
C GLU A 606 -4.83 9.16 -5.71
N SER A 607 -4.16 8.04 -5.44
CA SER A 607 -3.25 7.36 -6.37
C SER A 607 -3.46 5.84 -6.36
N ILE A 608 -3.46 5.18 -7.53
CA ILE A 608 -3.73 3.73 -7.64
C ILE A 608 -2.69 2.92 -8.43
N LEU A 609 -1.85 3.58 -9.24
CA LEU A 609 -0.85 2.95 -10.10
C LEU A 609 0.48 3.71 -10.03
N GLU A 610 1.60 2.99 -9.91
CA GLU A 610 2.95 3.58 -9.88
C GLU A 610 3.97 2.74 -10.66
N VAL A 611 4.87 3.42 -11.39
CA VAL A 611 6.02 2.80 -12.08
C VAL A 611 7.32 3.56 -11.80
N LYS A 612 8.23 2.93 -11.05
CA LYS A 612 9.54 3.49 -10.61
C LYS A 612 10.67 2.48 -10.82
N GLY A 613 11.91 2.94 -10.96
CA GLY A 613 13.09 2.06 -11.15
C GLY A 613 13.13 1.27 -12.47
N SER A 614 12.05 1.33 -13.25
CA SER A 614 11.70 0.31 -14.22
C SER A 614 11.97 0.75 -15.67
N THR A 615 12.22 -0.21 -16.55
CA THR A 615 12.54 0.04 -17.96
C THR A 615 11.83 -0.97 -18.88
N GLY A 616 11.54 -0.58 -20.13
CA GLY A 616 10.82 -1.47 -21.05
C GLY A 616 9.36 -1.75 -20.65
N VAL A 617 8.77 -0.94 -19.76
CA VAL A 617 7.37 -1.06 -19.34
C VAL A 617 6.44 -0.45 -20.38
N VAL A 618 5.32 -1.12 -20.67
CA VAL A 618 4.18 -0.55 -21.42
C VAL A 618 2.85 -1.08 -20.88
N ILE A 619 1.88 -0.18 -20.74
CA ILE A 619 0.51 -0.52 -20.32
C ILE A 619 -0.44 -0.06 -21.42
N TYR A 620 -1.17 -1.01 -22.00
CA TYR A 620 -2.21 -0.79 -23.00
C TYR A 620 -3.58 -0.91 -22.35
N ASN A 621 -4.50 0.01 -22.67
CA ASN A 621 -5.85 0.07 -22.10
C ASN A 621 -5.83 0.00 -20.56
N LEU A 622 -5.32 1.06 -19.95
CA LEU A 622 -5.45 1.34 -18.52
C LEU A 622 -6.80 2.04 -18.29
N PHE A 623 -7.62 1.50 -17.40
CA PHE A 623 -8.90 2.08 -17.02
C PHE A 623 -9.13 2.01 -15.51
N THR A 624 -9.65 3.10 -14.93
CA THR A 624 -9.79 3.21 -13.46
C THR A 624 -11.14 3.79 -13.04
N VAL A 625 -11.53 3.52 -11.79
CA VAL A 625 -12.71 4.10 -11.14
C VAL A 625 -12.29 5.04 -10.01
N ALA A 626 -12.93 6.21 -9.97
CA ALA A 626 -12.85 7.24 -8.91
C ALA A 626 -11.47 7.48 -8.25
N THR A 627 -10.40 7.51 -9.06
CA THR A 627 -9.04 7.83 -8.62
C THR A 627 -8.59 9.16 -9.24
N VAL A 628 -7.90 10.01 -8.49
CA VAL A 628 -7.42 11.32 -8.97
C VAL A 628 -6.21 11.17 -9.91
N ASP A 629 -5.15 10.52 -9.44
CA ASP A 629 -3.91 10.22 -10.16
C ASP A 629 -3.95 8.76 -10.64
N ILE A 630 -4.38 8.59 -11.88
CA ILE A 630 -4.64 7.26 -12.44
C ILE A 630 -3.37 6.52 -12.85
N ALA A 631 -2.23 7.22 -12.92
CA ALA A 631 -0.90 6.63 -13.06
C ALA A 631 0.20 7.61 -12.61
N ASN A 632 1.14 7.13 -11.78
CA ASN A 632 2.32 7.86 -11.33
C ASN A 632 3.60 7.23 -11.90
N GLY A 633 4.64 8.04 -12.12
CA GLY A 633 5.96 7.58 -12.51
C GLY A 633 7.07 8.59 -12.17
N ILE A 634 8.27 8.30 -12.65
CA ILE A 634 9.50 9.01 -12.27
C ILE A 634 9.49 10.54 -12.51
N ASP A 635 10.37 11.24 -11.80
CA ASP A 635 10.51 12.71 -11.83
C ASP A 635 9.19 13.48 -11.50
N GLY A 636 8.29 12.86 -10.74
CA GLY A 636 6.97 13.43 -10.44
C GLY A 636 5.99 13.38 -11.61
N THR A 637 6.19 12.47 -12.56
CA THR A 637 5.24 12.17 -13.64
C THR A 637 3.90 11.72 -13.05
N LYS A 638 2.82 12.44 -13.38
CA LYS A 638 1.44 12.01 -13.10
C LYS A 638 0.59 12.03 -14.37
N ILE A 639 -0.42 11.17 -14.42
CA ILE A 639 -1.54 11.23 -15.35
C ILE A 639 -2.80 11.40 -14.51
N LEU A 640 -3.55 12.48 -14.74
CA LEU A 640 -4.72 12.83 -13.92
C LEU A 640 -6.00 12.31 -14.58
N GLN A 641 -6.99 11.89 -13.78
CA GLN A 641 -8.35 11.64 -14.27
C GLN A 641 -8.91 12.87 -15.03
N SER A 642 -8.56 14.06 -14.56
CA SER A 642 -9.01 15.36 -15.05
C SER A 642 -8.37 15.80 -16.37
N ASP A 643 -7.36 15.10 -16.89
CA ASP A 643 -6.74 15.35 -18.22
C ASP A 643 -7.67 14.97 -19.40
N GLY A 644 -8.98 14.90 -19.17
CA GLY A 644 -9.96 14.37 -20.12
C GLY A 644 -9.86 12.85 -20.31
N ASN A 645 -9.38 12.11 -19.29
CA ASN A 645 -9.29 10.66 -19.33
C ASN A 645 -10.62 9.98 -18.96
N GLN A 646 -11.51 10.64 -18.21
CA GLN A 646 -12.84 10.12 -17.88
C GLN A 646 -13.73 9.94 -19.14
N ARG A 647 -14.24 8.73 -19.39
CA ARG A 647 -15.06 8.39 -20.56
C ARG A 647 -16.19 7.43 -20.18
N GLY A 648 -17.31 7.98 -19.72
CA GLY A 648 -18.39 7.19 -19.12
C GLY A 648 -18.11 6.97 -17.63
N TYR A 649 -18.24 5.72 -17.18
CA TYR A 649 -18.00 5.33 -15.78
C TYR A 649 -16.51 5.32 -15.41
N THR A 650 -15.65 4.78 -16.28
CA THR A 650 -14.19 4.69 -16.09
C THR A 650 -13.40 5.87 -16.65
N THR A 651 -12.12 5.95 -16.27
CA THR A 651 -11.07 6.61 -17.05
C THR A 651 -10.50 5.68 -18.10
N GLU A 652 -9.93 6.20 -19.19
CA GLU A 652 -9.67 5.42 -20.40
C GLU A 652 -8.39 5.85 -21.14
N VAL A 653 -7.27 5.18 -20.84
CA VAL A 653 -5.94 5.43 -21.45
C VAL A 653 -5.52 4.27 -22.35
N SER A 654 -5.49 4.51 -23.65
CA SER A 654 -5.20 3.47 -24.67
C SER A 654 -3.75 2.98 -24.65
N VAL A 655 -2.78 3.88 -24.44
CA VAL A 655 -1.36 3.52 -24.33
C VAL A 655 -0.67 4.43 -23.31
N TRP A 656 0.02 3.86 -22.33
CA TRP A 656 0.97 4.57 -21.49
C TRP A 656 2.36 3.94 -21.59
N LEU A 657 3.34 4.81 -21.83
CA LEU A 657 4.76 4.54 -21.75
C LEU A 657 5.34 5.30 -20.55
N PRO A 658 5.57 4.65 -19.40
CA PRO A 658 6.33 5.23 -18.30
C PRO A 658 7.73 5.66 -18.77
N LEU A 659 8.27 6.74 -18.20
CA LEU A 659 9.65 7.13 -18.50
C LEU A 659 10.63 6.13 -17.84
N PRO A 660 11.65 5.64 -18.56
CA PRO A 660 12.60 4.70 -18.02
C PRO A 660 13.63 5.39 -17.11
N GLY A 661 13.76 4.96 -15.86
CA GLY A 661 14.75 5.53 -14.94
C GLY A 661 14.58 5.11 -13.48
N ALA A 662 15.58 5.49 -12.67
CA ALA A 662 15.63 5.21 -11.24
C ALA A 662 15.23 6.45 -10.43
N ASP A 663 13.97 6.47 -9.96
CA ASP A 663 13.51 7.34 -8.86
C ASP A 663 14.17 6.93 -7.52
N ASN A 664 14.51 5.65 -7.41
CA ASN A 664 15.33 5.07 -6.36
C ASN A 664 16.79 5.51 -6.50
N VAL A 665 17.01 6.75 -6.06
CA VAL A 665 18.27 7.38 -5.69
C VAL A 665 19.14 7.84 -6.88
N ASN A 666 19.09 9.14 -7.19
CA ASN A 666 19.88 9.82 -8.23
C ASN A 666 21.41 9.62 -8.02
N ILE A 667 22.05 8.81 -8.87
CA ILE A 667 23.45 8.40 -8.69
C ILE A 667 24.44 9.46 -9.20
N VAL A 668 25.08 10.17 -8.26
CA VAL A 668 26.07 11.22 -8.52
C VAL A 668 27.48 10.64 -8.40
N TRP A 669 28.15 10.44 -9.53
CA TRP A 669 29.55 10.00 -9.57
C TRP A 669 30.49 11.16 -9.24
N VAL A 670 31.19 11.08 -8.10
CA VAL A 670 32.00 12.17 -7.58
C VAL A 670 33.42 12.15 -8.19
N GLY A 671 33.89 13.30 -8.66
CA GLY A 671 35.22 13.44 -9.25
C GLY A 671 36.36 13.44 -8.21
N THR A 672 37.55 13.01 -8.61
CA THR A 672 38.75 12.97 -7.74
C THR A 672 39.22 14.33 -7.22
N ASN A 673 38.66 15.43 -7.74
CA ASN A 673 38.81 16.78 -7.19
C ASN A 673 38.21 16.93 -5.77
N ILE A 674 37.34 16.00 -5.32
CA ILE A 674 36.80 15.99 -3.95
C ILE A 674 37.91 15.95 -2.88
N TRP A 675 39.06 15.35 -3.22
CA TRP A 675 40.24 15.27 -2.35
C TRP A 675 41.03 16.59 -2.23
N GLN A 676 40.66 17.61 -3.00
CA GLN A 676 41.28 18.95 -2.99
C GLN A 676 40.27 20.01 -2.54
N THR A 677 39.01 19.84 -2.91
CA THR A 677 37.87 20.66 -2.50
C THR A 677 36.74 19.74 -2.03
N PRO A 678 36.58 19.49 -0.72
CA PRO A 678 35.60 18.54 -0.17
C PRO A 678 34.19 19.14 -0.19
N THR A 679 33.63 19.31 -1.38
CA THR A 679 32.29 19.82 -1.61
C THR A 679 31.74 19.21 -2.89
N VAL A 680 30.53 18.65 -2.81
CA VAL A 680 29.82 18.02 -3.92
C VAL A 680 28.36 18.48 -3.87
N SER A 681 27.79 18.78 -5.03
CA SER A 681 26.39 19.19 -5.17
C SER A 681 25.57 18.04 -5.77
N CYS A 682 24.49 17.69 -5.08
CA CYS A 682 23.41 16.87 -5.64
C CYS A 682 22.34 17.80 -6.23
N SER A 683 21.83 17.48 -7.42
CA SER A 683 20.85 18.31 -8.15
C SER A 683 19.40 18.10 -7.72
N SER A 684 19.10 16.89 -7.25
CA SER A 684 17.78 16.43 -6.80
C SER A 684 18.00 15.28 -5.82
N ALA A 685 17.54 15.45 -4.58
CA ALA A 685 17.54 14.41 -3.56
C ALA A 685 16.22 13.62 -3.60
N PRO A 686 16.20 12.31 -3.26
CA PRO A 686 17.31 11.51 -2.74
C PRO A 686 18.36 11.14 -3.81
N CYS A 687 19.64 11.12 -3.42
CA CYS A 687 20.77 10.92 -4.33
C CYS A 687 21.93 10.16 -3.70
N MET A 688 22.64 9.35 -4.50
CA MET A 688 23.71 8.45 -4.05
C MET A 688 25.04 8.97 -4.56
N LEU A 689 25.87 9.47 -3.65
CA LEU A 689 27.22 9.91 -3.97
C LEU A 689 28.14 8.70 -4.08
N ILE A 690 28.62 8.41 -5.29
CA ILE A 690 29.64 7.39 -5.51
C ILE A 690 31.01 8.05 -5.38
N ILE A 691 31.67 7.79 -4.26
CA ILE A 691 32.93 8.42 -3.87
C ILE A 691 34.09 7.78 -4.66
N PRO A 692 35.00 8.57 -5.27
CA PRO A 692 36.12 8.01 -6.03
C PRO A 692 37.12 7.34 -5.10
N THR A 693 38.04 6.55 -5.64
CA THR A 693 39.21 6.08 -4.89
C THR A 693 40.12 7.26 -4.50
N SER A 694 40.60 7.32 -3.25
CA SER A 694 41.70 8.23 -2.87
C SER A 694 43.04 7.59 -3.22
N SER A 695 43.95 8.36 -3.81
CA SER A 695 45.30 7.87 -4.15
C SER A 695 46.19 7.83 -2.91
N LEU A 696 46.81 6.68 -2.62
CA LEU A 696 47.80 6.56 -1.57
C LEU A 696 49.20 6.96 -2.09
N ALA A 697 50.06 7.48 -1.22
CA ALA A 697 51.44 7.85 -1.56
C ALA A 697 52.34 6.62 -1.86
N SER A 698 51.90 5.43 -1.48
CA SER A 698 52.54 4.13 -1.72
C SER A 698 51.48 3.02 -1.62
N ASN A 699 51.71 1.86 -2.23
CA ASN A 699 50.81 0.71 -2.09
C ASN A 699 50.69 0.29 -0.62
N THR A 700 49.45 0.24 -0.12
CA THR A 700 49.13 -0.30 1.21
C THR A 700 48.69 -1.76 1.09
N THR A 701 49.09 -2.55 2.08
CA THR A 701 48.76 -3.97 2.22
C THR A 701 47.71 -4.13 3.31
N ILE A 702 46.48 -4.43 2.94
CA ILE A 702 45.35 -4.67 3.84
C ILE A 702 45.25 -6.19 4.08
N SER A 703 45.22 -6.60 5.35
CA SER A 703 44.98 -7.98 5.76
C SER A 703 43.63 -8.08 6.48
N PRO A 704 42.54 -8.49 5.80
CA PRO A 704 41.28 -8.81 6.47
C PRO A 704 41.45 -9.99 7.43
N SER A 705 40.58 -10.09 8.44
CA SER A 705 40.52 -11.27 9.32
C SER A 705 39.85 -12.46 8.60
N GLN A 706 39.83 -13.62 9.24
CA GLN A 706 39.13 -14.79 8.71
C GLN A 706 37.62 -14.66 8.97
N TYR A 707 36.81 -14.84 7.92
CA TYR A 707 35.35 -14.74 8.00
C TYR A 707 34.75 -16.10 8.38
N VAL A 708 34.21 -16.20 9.59
CA VAL A 708 33.62 -17.44 10.11
C VAL A 708 32.11 -17.42 9.87
N THR A 709 31.61 -18.32 9.04
CA THR A 709 30.17 -18.39 8.69
C THR A 709 29.64 -19.82 8.73
N SER A 710 28.36 -19.98 9.05
CA SER A 710 27.65 -21.23 8.84
C SER A 710 27.23 -21.39 7.37
N PHE A 711 27.12 -22.64 6.94
CA PHE A 711 26.34 -23.05 5.77
C PHE A 711 25.48 -24.24 6.14
N GLU A 712 24.24 -24.26 5.65
CA GLU A 712 23.34 -25.40 5.81
C GLU A 712 23.33 -26.25 4.55
N TYR A 713 23.43 -27.57 4.71
CA TYR A 713 23.22 -28.54 3.64
C TYR A 713 22.31 -29.67 4.15
N GLY A 714 21.43 -30.17 3.29
CA GLY A 714 20.53 -31.27 3.61
C GLY A 714 20.99 -32.61 3.04
N GLY A 715 20.71 -33.68 3.77
CA GLY A 715 20.92 -35.06 3.33
C GLY A 715 19.84 -35.98 3.87
N ILE A 716 19.52 -37.06 3.15
CA ILE A 716 18.50 -38.03 3.59
C ILE A 716 19.11 -38.93 4.67
N GLY A 717 18.62 -38.81 5.91
CA GLY A 717 19.17 -39.48 7.09
C GLY A 717 18.13 -40.27 7.90
N PRO A 718 18.49 -41.45 8.45
CA PRO A 718 17.59 -42.22 9.29
C PRO A 718 17.38 -41.55 10.66
N THR A 719 16.13 -41.28 11.01
CA THR A 719 15.72 -40.74 12.32
C THR A 719 14.72 -41.69 12.99
N SER A 720 14.89 -41.91 14.29
CA SER A 720 13.99 -42.75 15.09
C SER A 720 12.84 -41.93 15.69
N ILE A 721 11.63 -42.07 15.16
CA ILE A 721 10.43 -41.43 15.72
C ILE A 721 9.78 -42.38 16.73
N ALA A 722 9.52 -41.89 17.94
CA ALA A 722 8.98 -42.69 19.04
C ALA A 722 7.62 -43.31 18.67
N GLY A 723 7.59 -44.63 18.52
CA GLY A 723 6.40 -45.41 18.15
C GLY A 723 6.24 -45.75 16.66
N ILE A 724 7.04 -45.16 15.76
CA ILE A 724 6.92 -45.36 14.29
C ILE A 724 8.17 -46.06 13.70
N GLY A 725 9.28 -46.10 14.43
CA GLY A 725 10.51 -46.79 14.02
C GLY A 725 11.50 -45.85 13.33
N THR A 726 12.33 -46.40 12.44
CA THR A 726 13.39 -45.64 11.76
C THR A 726 12.93 -45.16 10.39
N THR A 727 12.69 -43.86 10.24
CA THR A 727 12.22 -43.24 9.00
C THR A 727 13.34 -42.42 8.38
N SER A 728 13.51 -42.48 7.05
CA SER A 728 14.46 -41.60 6.36
C SER A 728 13.82 -40.23 6.16
N VAL A 729 14.41 -39.20 6.75
CA VAL A 729 13.95 -37.80 6.64
C VAL A 729 15.06 -36.95 6.03
N PHE A 730 14.69 -35.86 5.35
CA PHE A 730 15.67 -34.87 4.93
C PHE A 730 16.15 -34.12 6.17
N LYS A 731 17.38 -34.41 6.61
CA LYS A 731 18.00 -33.76 7.76
C LYS A 731 18.97 -32.70 7.24
N THR A 732 18.71 -31.45 7.62
CA THR A 732 19.70 -30.39 7.44
C THR A 732 20.81 -30.48 8.48
N THR A 733 22.01 -30.08 8.07
CA THR A 733 23.22 -30.06 8.89
C THR A 733 23.93 -28.74 8.64
N THR A 734 23.94 -27.90 9.66
CA THR A 734 24.70 -26.65 9.67
C THR A 734 26.18 -26.97 9.92
N THR A 735 27.08 -26.52 9.05
CA THR A 735 28.54 -26.61 9.21
C THR A 735 29.15 -25.23 9.20
N THR A 736 29.91 -24.91 10.23
CA THR A 736 30.70 -23.67 10.32
C THR A 736 31.97 -23.80 9.46
N VAL A 737 32.18 -22.85 8.57
CA VAL A 737 33.35 -22.73 7.69
C VAL A 737 34.10 -21.43 7.99
N THR A 738 35.41 -21.53 8.14
CA THR A 738 36.31 -20.36 8.26
C THR A 738 36.90 -20.01 6.90
N ILE A 739 36.40 -18.94 6.28
CA ILE A 739 36.85 -18.46 4.99
C ILE A 739 38.10 -17.58 5.20
N THR A 740 39.22 -18.00 4.64
CA THR A 740 40.47 -17.21 4.69
C THR A 740 40.52 -16.26 3.51
N ILE A 741 40.56 -14.96 3.79
CA ILE A 741 40.55 -13.91 2.79
C ILE A 741 41.99 -13.58 2.36
N PRO A 742 42.29 -13.49 1.05
CA PRO A 742 43.60 -13.06 0.58
C PRO A 742 43.94 -11.62 0.98
N THR A 743 45.21 -11.36 1.27
CA THR A 743 45.73 -10.01 1.52
C THR A 743 45.54 -9.11 0.30
N ILE A 744 44.96 -7.93 0.49
CA ILE A 744 44.63 -6.98 -0.58
C ILE A 744 45.73 -5.91 -0.65
N VAL A 745 46.44 -5.83 -1.78
CA VAL A 745 47.44 -4.76 -2.02
C VAL A 745 46.84 -3.72 -2.95
N THR A 746 46.77 -2.46 -2.51
CA THR A 746 46.16 -1.37 -3.29
C THR A 746 46.97 -0.08 -3.25
N GLY A 747 47.01 0.63 -4.38
CA GLY A 747 47.55 1.99 -4.51
C GLY A 747 46.56 3.09 -4.16
N GLY A 748 45.35 2.75 -3.72
CA GLY A 748 44.31 3.71 -3.32
C GLY A 748 43.20 3.09 -2.48
N ILE A 749 42.51 3.92 -1.70
CA ILE A 749 41.38 3.49 -0.87
C ILE A 749 40.05 3.85 -1.56
N PRO A 750 39.26 2.86 -2.01
CA PRO A 750 37.84 3.08 -2.32
C PRO A 750 37.02 3.29 -1.03
N TYR A 751 35.88 3.97 -1.16
CA TYR A 751 35.00 4.34 -0.05
C TYR A 751 33.57 3.86 -0.29
N SER A 752 32.79 3.80 0.79
CA SER A 752 31.35 3.54 0.77
C SER A 752 30.60 4.59 -0.06
N ASN A 753 29.53 4.16 -0.72
CA ASN A 753 28.53 5.08 -1.26
C ASN A 753 27.88 5.86 -0.11
N VAL A 754 27.43 7.09 -0.36
CA VAL A 754 26.67 7.90 0.61
C VAL A 754 25.29 8.19 0.06
N ASN A 755 24.24 7.79 0.77
CA ASN A 755 22.87 8.21 0.47
C ASN A 755 22.63 9.61 1.07
N VAL A 756 22.12 10.54 0.26
CA VAL A 756 21.80 11.92 0.64
C VAL A 756 20.32 12.14 0.40
N THR A 757 19.54 12.11 1.48
CA THR A 757 18.08 12.19 1.47
C THR A 757 17.53 13.61 1.66
N GLY A 758 18.31 14.51 2.27
CA GLY A 758 17.93 15.89 2.55
C GLY A 758 18.42 16.91 1.51
N THR A 759 17.89 18.14 1.59
CA THR A 759 18.32 19.28 0.76
C THR A 759 19.09 20.32 1.58
N GLY A 760 20.14 20.90 0.99
CA GLY A 760 20.98 21.92 1.62
C GLY A 760 22.42 21.47 1.90
N PRO A 761 23.25 22.33 2.55
CA PRO A 761 24.65 22.01 2.83
C PRO A 761 24.80 21.10 4.06
N THR A 762 24.89 19.79 3.82
CA THR A 762 25.01 18.77 4.88
C THR A 762 26.43 18.18 4.93
N PRO A 763 27.08 18.06 6.11
CA PRO A 763 28.32 17.30 6.26
C PRO A 763 28.11 15.81 5.98
N ILE A 764 29.02 15.19 5.22
CA ILE A 764 28.98 13.74 4.93
C ILE A 764 30.25 13.06 5.42
N THR A 765 30.10 11.91 6.08
CA THR A 765 31.21 11.03 6.49
C THR A 765 31.30 9.87 5.51
N ILE A 766 32.52 9.55 5.08
CA ILE A 766 32.81 8.49 4.11
C ILE A 766 33.74 7.45 4.73
N TYR A 767 33.38 6.17 4.63
CA TYR A 767 34.14 5.07 5.22
C TYR A 767 34.93 4.32 4.14
N PRO A 768 36.17 3.88 4.39
CA PRO A 768 36.87 2.96 3.49
C PRO A 768 36.01 1.72 3.23
N SER A 769 35.82 1.34 1.98
CA SER A 769 35.04 0.15 1.60
C SER A 769 35.71 -0.53 0.41
N VAL A 770 36.41 -1.63 0.69
CA VAL A 770 37.26 -2.35 -0.27
C VAL A 770 36.60 -3.67 -0.63
N ASN A 771 35.99 -3.72 -1.82
CA ASN A 771 35.30 -4.90 -2.34
C ASN A 771 36.19 -6.15 -2.37
N ILE A 772 35.63 -7.28 -1.92
CA ILE A 772 36.33 -8.56 -1.81
C ILE A 772 35.79 -9.52 -2.89
N PRO A 773 36.66 -10.12 -3.73
CA PRO A 773 36.20 -11.08 -4.73
C PRO A 773 35.46 -12.28 -4.11
N PRO A 774 34.32 -12.72 -4.67
CA PRO A 774 33.58 -13.87 -4.15
C PRO A 774 34.45 -15.13 -4.05
N VAL A 775 34.35 -15.81 -2.90
CA VAL A 775 35.19 -16.97 -2.56
C VAL A 775 34.41 -18.27 -2.82
N ASN A 776 35.06 -19.23 -3.47
CA ASN A 776 34.49 -20.56 -3.67
C ASN A 776 34.70 -21.42 -2.42
N VAL A 777 33.61 -21.83 -1.78
CA VAL A 777 33.61 -22.66 -0.56
C VAL A 777 33.15 -24.08 -0.91
N PRO A 778 34.00 -25.10 -0.70
CA PRO A 778 33.58 -26.50 -0.80
C PRO A 778 32.76 -26.89 0.45
N LEU A 779 31.60 -27.52 0.22
CA LEU A 779 30.68 -28.01 1.25
C LEU A 779 30.31 -29.47 1.00
N PRO A 780 29.96 -30.26 2.02
CA PRO A 780 29.38 -31.58 1.81
C PRO A 780 28.07 -31.50 1.00
N ASP A 781 27.80 -32.51 0.18
CA ASP A 781 26.61 -32.60 -0.68
C ASP A 781 25.45 -33.42 -0.06
N GLY A 782 25.50 -33.65 1.26
CA GLY A 782 24.55 -34.51 1.97
C GLY A 782 24.64 -36.01 1.64
N SER A 783 25.43 -36.40 0.63
CA SER A 783 25.48 -37.74 0.02
C SER A 783 26.85 -38.43 0.18
N GLY A 784 27.85 -37.70 0.71
CA GLY A 784 29.21 -38.20 0.96
C GLY A 784 30.27 -37.67 -0.01
N GLY A 785 29.89 -36.83 -0.97
CA GLY A 785 30.78 -36.08 -1.84
C GLY A 785 30.91 -34.62 -1.40
N THR A 786 31.09 -33.71 -2.35
CA THR A 786 31.37 -32.29 -2.08
C THR A 786 30.89 -31.42 -3.23
N THR A 787 30.06 -30.43 -2.92
CA THR A 787 29.62 -29.36 -3.83
C THR A 787 30.44 -28.08 -3.57
N THR A 788 30.39 -27.11 -4.47
CA THR A 788 31.04 -25.79 -4.28
C THR A 788 30.01 -24.68 -4.36
N ARG A 789 29.89 -23.90 -3.28
CA ARG A 789 29.10 -22.65 -3.29
C ARG A 789 30.04 -21.47 -3.58
N LYS A 790 29.58 -20.53 -4.40
CA LYS A 790 30.26 -19.25 -4.62
C LYS A 790 29.69 -18.24 -3.63
N VAL A 791 30.53 -17.74 -2.73
CA VAL A 791 30.12 -16.92 -1.58
C VAL A 791 30.59 -15.49 -1.78
N THR A 792 29.66 -14.55 -1.92
CA THR A 792 29.97 -13.12 -1.84
C THR A 792 30.25 -12.77 -0.37
N LEU A 793 31.29 -11.97 -0.13
CA LEU A 793 31.64 -11.48 1.20
C LEU A 793 31.38 -9.97 1.28
N PRO A 794 31.07 -9.41 2.47
CA PRO A 794 31.12 -7.98 2.71
C PRO A 794 32.46 -7.36 2.28
N PRO A 795 32.52 -6.05 1.97
CA PRO A 795 33.77 -5.35 1.75
C PRO A 795 34.60 -5.27 3.04
N TRP A 796 35.90 -4.99 2.94
CA TRP A 796 36.69 -4.58 4.11
C TRP A 796 36.41 -3.10 4.41
N PRO A 797 36.20 -2.68 5.68
CA PRO A 797 36.46 -3.44 6.92
C PRO A 797 35.31 -4.28 7.45
N GLU A 798 34.07 -4.15 6.94
CA GLU A 798 32.86 -4.85 7.43
C GLU A 798 33.08 -6.37 7.55
N VAL A 799 33.77 -6.98 6.57
CA VAL A 799 34.09 -8.41 6.56
C VAL A 799 34.82 -8.88 7.82
N ASN A 800 35.48 -7.99 8.56
CA ASN A 800 36.22 -8.39 9.75
C ASN A 800 35.30 -8.73 10.93
N GLY A 801 34.02 -8.33 10.88
CA GLY A 801 33.02 -8.59 11.92
C GLY A 801 32.35 -9.97 11.82
N GLY A 802 32.30 -10.58 10.64
CA GLY A 802 31.60 -11.84 10.39
C GLY A 802 30.12 -11.66 9.96
N PRO A 803 29.41 -12.76 9.63
CA PRO A 803 28.00 -12.73 9.27
C PRO A 803 27.17 -12.36 10.51
N GLY A 804 26.22 -11.43 10.35
CA GLY A 804 25.49 -10.89 11.50
C GLY A 804 26.36 -10.05 12.43
N SER A 805 27.47 -9.48 11.94
CA SER A 805 28.02 -8.27 12.56
C SER A 805 27.00 -7.16 12.40
N GLU A 806 26.30 -6.87 13.50
CA GLU A 806 25.23 -5.88 13.57
C GLU A 806 25.72 -4.54 13.02
N SER A 807 24.88 -3.88 12.21
CA SER A 807 25.11 -2.51 11.78
C SER A 807 25.15 -1.61 13.01
N PHE A 808 26.36 -1.21 13.43
CA PHE A 808 26.55 -0.16 14.42
C PHE A 808 26.17 1.20 13.81
N THR A 809 24.87 1.45 13.71
CA THR A 809 24.33 2.80 13.59
C THR A 809 24.53 3.52 14.91
N ASP A 810 25.22 4.66 14.87
CA ASP A 810 25.26 5.57 16.02
C ASP A 810 23.83 6.14 16.22
N PRO A 811 23.31 6.30 17.46
CA PRO A 811 21.93 6.74 17.71
C PRO A 811 21.61 8.14 17.18
N GLY A 812 21.29 8.22 15.89
CA GLY A 812 21.12 9.45 15.13
C GLY A 812 21.45 9.34 13.63
N THR A 813 21.75 8.14 13.10
CA THR A 813 22.09 7.93 11.67
C THR A 813 21.00 7.23 10.85
N GLU A 814 19.84 6.91 11.43
CA GLU A 814 18.60 6.87 10.64
C GLU A 814 18.25 8.29 10.17
N PRO A 815 17.72 8.50 8.96
CA PRO A 815 17.27 9.81 8.52
C PRO A 815 16.12 10.29 9.39
N GLY A 816 16.40 11.21 10.33
CA GLY A 816 15.36 11.83 11.14
C GLY A 816 14.32 12.50 10.24
N GLN A 817 13.04 12.12 10.38
CA GLN A 817 11.93 12.77 9.71
C GLN A 817 12.02 14.29 9.95
N SER A 818 11.97 15.07 8.85
CA SER A 818 12.30 16.49 8.84
C SER A 818 11.23 17.34 9.53
N SER A 819 11.27 17.39 10.85
CA SER A 819 10.37 18.13 11.73
C SER A 819 10.78 19.61 11.87
N GLY A 820 10.62 20.36 10.77
CA GLY A 820 10.88 21.80 10.74
C GLY A 820 9.73 22.64 11.32
N THR A 821 9.74 22.87 12.64
CA THR A 821 8.84 23.80 13.40
C THR A 821 7.34 23.46 13.41
N SER A 822 6.53 23.74 14.45
CA SER A 822 6.76 24.18 15.84
C SER A 822 5.43 24.13 16.63
N GLY A 823 5.44 24.16 17.98
CA GLY A 823 4.30 24.74 18.73
C GLY A 823 3.54 23.86 19.73
N SER A 824 4.22 23.02 20.51
CA SER A 824 3.86 22.63 21.89
C SER A 824 2.38 22.63 22.31
N SER A 825 1.77 21.43 22.36
CA SER A 825 0.96 21.04 23.52
C SER A 825 1.45 19.68 24.01
N GLY A 826 1.41 19.42 25.32
CA GLY A 826 2.23 18.39 25.94
C GLY A 826 1.87 16.95 25.55
N GLY A 827 2.72 16.33 24.73
CA GLY A 827 2.67 14.90 24.36
C GLY A 827 3.95 14.48 23.65
N SER A 828 4.52 13.34 24.01
CA SER A 828 5.80 12.85 23.46
C SER A 828 5.62 12.16 22.10
N SER A 829 5.37 12.95 21.05
CA SER A 829 5.35 12.48 19.66
C SER A 829 6.71 12.72 18.97
N GLY A 830 7.75 12.01 19.41
CA GLY A 830 8.80 11.63 18.47
C GLY A 830 8.21 10.63 17.46
N SER A 831 8.85 10.46 16.30
CA SER A 831 8.43 9.46 15.31
C SER A 831 8.41 8.08 15.96
N SER A 832 7.21 7.50 16.15
CA SER A 832 7.02 6.34 17.02
C SER A 832 7.45 5.04 16.35
N THR A 833 8.76 4.81 16.28
CA THR A 833 9.33 3.46 16.29
C THR A 833 8.98 2.82 17.63
N THR A 834 7.76 2.31 17.73
CA THR A 834 7.28 1.59 18.90
C THR A 834 8.12 0.33 19.04
N TYR A 835 9.08 0.33 19.97
CA TYR A 835 9.92 -0.83 20.21
C TYR A 835 9.12 -1.89 20.95
N TYR A 836 9.05 -3.11 20.43
CA TYR A 836 8.38 -4.23 21.08
C TYR A 836 9.37 -5.24 21.66
N THR A 837 8.98 -5.86 22.77
CA THR A 837 9.61 -7.09 23.27
C THR A 837 8.57 -8.22 23.31
N PRO A 838 8.86 -9.41 22.75
CA PRO A 838 7.96 -10.54 22.85
C PRO A 838 7.94 -11.08 24.29
N LEU A 839 6.75 -11.18 24.87
CA LEU A 839 6.49 -11.95 26.10
C LEU A 839 5.92 -13.31 25.73
N GLY A 840 6.82 -14.28 25.52
CA GLY A 840 6.47 -15.70 25.34
C GLY A 840 6.37 -16.46 26.66
N PHE A 841 5.51 -17.48 26.70
CA PHE A 841 5.70 -18.63 27.59
C PHE A 841 5.20 -19.94 26.96
N PRO A 842 5.79 -21.10 27.31
CA PRO A 842 5.45 -22.38 26.70
C PRO A 842 4.09 -22.88 27.22
N VAL A 843 3.13 -22.99 26.31
CA VAL A 843 1.81 -23.57 26.55
C VAL A 843 1.75 -24.97 25.95
N THR A 844 1.56 -25.98 26.81
CA THR A 844 1.34 -27.38 26.39
C THR A 844 -0.14 -27.67 26.25
N ILE A 845 -0.55 -27.99 25.03
CA ILE A 845 -1.93 -28.24 24.62
C ILE A 845 -2.12 -29.76 24.37
N PRO A 846 -3.01 -30.46 25.11
CA PRO A 846 -3.11 -31.91 25.06
C PRO A 846 -3.99 -32.45 23.91
N LYS A 847 -4.70 -31.59 23.19
CA LYS A 847 -5.60 -31.90 22.07
C LYS A 847 -5.98 -30.61 21.33
N ALA A 848 -6.54 -30.72 20.14
CA ALA A 848 -7.12 -29.59 19.42
C ALA A 848 -8.08 -28.76 20.30
N THR A 849 -7.87 -27.44 20.33
CA THR A 849 -8.67 -26.47 21.10
C THR A 849 -8.41 -25.05 20.61
N VAL A 850 -9.39 -24.16 20.76
CA VAL A 850 -9.14 -22.71 20.83
C VAL A 850 -8.86 -22.37 22.30
N THR A 851 -7.99 -21.40 22.59
CA THR A 851 -7.71 -20.93 23.95
C THR A 851 -7.29 -19.47 23.93
N THR A 852 -8.02 -18.64 24.66
CA THR A 852 -7.58 -17.29 25.02
C THR A 852 -6.47 -17.41 26.06
N VAL A 853 -5.24 -17.05 25.69
CA VAL A 853 -4.13 -16.96 26.64
C VAL A 853 -4.09 -15.54 27.20
N THR A 854 -4.16 -15.44 28.53
CA THR A 854 -4.06 -14.16 29.25
C THR A 854 -2.59 -13.85 29.54
N PHE A 855 -2.17 -12.64 29.21
CA PHE A 855 -0.85 -12.10 29.48
C PHE A 855 -0.95 -11.00 30.55
N PRO A 856 0.08 -10.78 31.38
CA PRO A 856 0.11 -9.62 32.26
C PRO A 856 0.08 -8.35 31.42
N ALA A 857 -0.68 -7.32 31.82
CA ALA A 857 -0.82 -6.07 31.08
C ALA A 857 0.50 -5.28 30.90
N SER A 858 1.57 -5.70 31.59
CA SER A 858 2.94 -5.21 31.41
C SER A 858 3.94 -6.32 31.73
N THR A 859 5.14 -6.26 31.14
CA THR A 859 6.25 -7.16 31.51
C THR A 859 6.87 -6.76 32.85
N GLY A 860 7.70 -7.65 33.42
CA GLY A 860 8.69 -7.20 34.39
C GLY A 860 9.62 -6.15 33.77
N ALA A 861 9.98 -5.12 34.52
CA ALA A 861 10.71 -3.97 33.98
C ALA A 861 12.23 -4.23 33.91
N ILE A 862 12.84 -3.94 32.76
CA ILE A 862 14.28 -4.12 32.54
C ILE A 862 15.03 -3.04 33.31
N THR A 863 15.75 -3.44 34.36
CA THR A 863 16.50 -2.52 35.24
C THR A 863 17.98 -2.47 34.86
N ILE A 864 18.38 -1.39 34.20
CA ILE A 864 19.76 -1.12 33.79
C ILE A 864 20.52 -0.53 34.98
N SER A 865 21.61 -1.19 35.39
CA SER A 865 22.47 -0.74 36.48
C SER A 865 23.43 0.34 36.02
N CYS A 866 23.30 1.53 36.59
CA CYS A 866 24.06 2.73 36.22
C CYS A 866 25.21 3.03 37.21
N PRO A 867 26.29 3.73 36.79
CA PRO A 867 26.55 4.25 35.45
C PRO A 867 27.10 3.16 34.51
N ALA A 868 26.47 3.02 33.34
CA ALA A 868 26.92 2.18 32.26
C ALA A 868 26.47 2.77 30.92
N THR A 869 27.26 2.54 29.87
CA THR A 869 26.81 2.64 28.48
C THR A 869 26.32 1.25 28.08
N THR A 870 25.05 1.13 27.70
CA THR A 870 24.42 -0.16 27.38
C THR A 870 23.60 -0.04 26.11
N SER A 871 23.82 -0.95 25.18
CA SER A 871 22.93 -1.21 24.04
C SER A 871 21.73 -2.04 24.52
N VAL A 872 20.51 -1.52 24.34
CA VAL A 872 19.27 -2.28 24.55
C VAL A 872 18.81 -2.82 23.20
N VAL A 873 18.82 -4.14 23.06
CA VAL A 873 18.41 -4.81 21.80
C VAL A 873 16.92 -5.08 21.81
N PHE A 874 16.23 -4.60 20.78
CA PHE A 874 14.82 -4.88 20.50
C PHE A 874 14.71 -5.88 19.36
N LYS A 875 13.64 -6.69 19.38
CA LYS A 875 13.37 -7.68 18.33
C LYS A 875 12.56 -7.07 17.18
N THR A 876 11.65 -6.14 17.49
CA THR A 876 10.73 -5.52 16.54
C THR A 876 10.69 -4.00 16.79
N PRO A 877 11.22 -3.15 15.89
CA PRO A 877 12.19 -3.50 14.85
C PRO A 877 13.46 -4.13 15.45
N ALA A 878 14.21 -4.88 14.65
CA ALA A 878 15.45 -5.53 15.08
C ALA A 878 16.61 -4.52 15.16
N ILE A 879 16.81 -3.90 16.33
CA ILE A 879 17.75 -2.78 16.51
C ILE A 879 18.36 -2.73 17.92
N ALA A 880 19.63 -2.34 18.00
CA ALA A 880 20.35 -2.10 19.24
C ALA A 880 20.39 -0.59 19.57
N VAL A 881 19.54 -0.12 20.49
CA VAL A 881 19.52 1.29 20.89
C VAL A 881 20.56 1.56 21.97
N GLY A 882 21.56 2.38 21.67
CA GLY A 882 22.54 2.85 22.63
C GLY A 882 21.93 3.82 23.66
N THR A 883 22.10 3.53 24.95
CA THR A 883 21.80 4.48 26.03
C THR A 883 22.98 4.60 27.01
N THR A 884 23.12 5.78 27.60
CA THR A 884 24.17 6.11 28.58
C THR A 884 23.50 6.67 29.82
N CYS A 885 23.66 6.00 30.96
CA CYS A 885 23.11 6.51 32.21
C CYS A 885 23.85 7.79 32.66
N THR A 886 23.19 8.95 32.59
CA THR A 886 23.70 10.23 33.11
C THR A 886 23.74 10.30 34.64
N ASN A 887 23.03 9.39 35.33
CA ASN A 887 22.88 9.37 36.79
C ASN A 887 23.26 7.98 37.36
N SER A 888 23.65 7.93 38.64
CA SER A 888 23.89 6.66 39.37
C SER A 888 22.62 5.92 39.80
N ASN A 889 21.44 6.36 39.34
CA ASN A 889 20.16 5.72 39.61
C ASN A 889 19.83 4.75 38.47
N PRO A 890 19.34 3.52 38.74
CA PRO A 890 19.09 2.55 37.69
C PRO A 890 17.90 2.93 36.80
N LEU A 891 18.12 2.95 35.48
CA LEU A 891 17.07 3.17 34.48
C LEU A 891 16.18 1.92 34.38
N THR A 892 14.85 2.08 34.38
CA THR A 892 13.89 0.98 34.51
C THR A 892 12.86 1.03 33.39
N LEU A 893 12.91 0.06 32.46
CA LEU A 893 12.09 0.03 31.24
C LEU A 893 10.84 -0.85 31.41
N TYR A 894 9.67 -0.22 31.39
CA TYR A 894 8.35 -0.83 31.36
C TYR A 894 7.81 -0.98 29.93
N PHE A 895 7.14 -2.09 29.67
CA PHE A 895 6.44 -2.43 28.43
C PHE A 895 4.98 -2.76 28.75
N ALA A 896 4.03 -2.35 27.91
CA ALA A 896 2.62 -2.72 28.00
C ALA A 896 2.30 -3.84 27.01
N CYS A 897 1.52 -4.83 27.44
CA CYS A 897 1.21 -6.01 26.63
C CYS A 897 -0.29 -6.10 26.32
N PRO A 898 -0.69 -6.61 25.14
CA PRO A 898 -2.04 -7.09 24.90
C PRO A 898 -2.44 -8.10 26.00
N THR A 899 -3.49 -7.80 26.77
CA THR A 899 -3.85 -8.60 27.96
C THR A 899 -4.34 -10.01 27.63
N THR A 900 -4.78 -10.24 26.40
CA THR A 900 -5.30 -11.52 25.91
C THR A 900 -5.04 -11.67 24.43
N LYS A 901 -4.51 -12.83 23.98
CA LYS A 901 -4.49 -13.23 22.57
C LYS A 901 -5.20 -14.59 22.44
N VAL A 902 -6.03 -14.74 21.41
CA VAL A 902 -6.71 -16.00 21.11
C VAL A 902 -5.79 -16.85 20.23
N PHE A 903 -5.59 -18.10 20.63
CA PHE A 903 -4.79 -19.06 19.87
C PHE A 903 -5.62 -20.30 19.54
N THR A 904 -5.57 -20.71 18.27
CA THR A 904 -6.17 -21.95 17.78
C THR A 904 -5.10 -23.01 17.60
N PHE A 905 -5.33 -24.19 18.17
CA PHE A 905 -4.45 -25.35 18.06
C PHE A 905 -5.20 -26.52 17.43
N LEU A 906 -4.70 -27.04 16.30
CA LEU A 906 -5.36 -28.12 15.55
C LEU A 906 -5.01 -29.53 16.03
N ALA A 907 -3.98 -29.66 16.88
CA ALA A 907 -3.44 -30.93 17.37
C ALA A 907 -2.90 -30.76 18.81
N ALA A 908 -2.41 -31.86 19.40
CA ALA A 908 -1.64 -31.79 20.64
C ALA A 908 -0.23 -31.27 20.34
N THR A 909 0.21 -30.21 21.03
CA THR A 909 1.50 -29.54 20.79
C THR A 909 2.01 -28.80 22.03
N THR A 910 3.26 -28.36 22.01
CA THR A 910 3.79 -27.35 22.95
C THR A 910 4.34 -26.21 22.11
N ALA A 911 3.82 -25.00 22.33
CA ALA A 911 4.19 -23.79 21.59
C ALA A 911 4.49 -22.65 22.56
N GLU A 912 5.40 -21.75 22.20
CA GLU A 912 5.59 -20.47 22.87
C GLU A 912 4.41 -19.55 22.54
N ALA A 913 3.46 -19.41 23.46
CA ALA A 913 2.39 -18.44 23.28
C ALA A 913 2.94 -17.04 23.58
N SER A 914 3.07 -16.20 22.56
CA SER A 914 3.65 -14.85 22.66
C SER A 914 2.65 -13.74 22.38
N VAL A 915 2.83 -12.62 23.09
CA VAL A 915 2.38 -11.29 22.64
C VAL A 915 3.54 -10.33 22.65
N ASP A 916 3.58 -9.43 21.69
CA ASP A 916 4.56 -8.37 21.61
C ASP A 916 4.12 -7.18 22.48
N CYS A 917 4.92 -6.88 23.48
CA CYS A 917 4.66 -5.83 24.44
C CYS A 917 5.36 -4.55 23.99
N SER A 918 4.58 -3.51 23.69
CA SER A 918 5.10 -2.20 23.29
C SER A 918 5.80 -1.51 24.46
N LEU A 919 6.94 -0.89 24.19
CA LEU A 919 7.62 -0.04 25.15
C LEU A 919 6.73 1.15 25.53
N VAL A 920 6.58 1.40 26.83
CA VAL A 920 5.85 2.57 27.37
C VAL A 920 6.72 3.47 28.25
N THR A 921 8.05 3.29 28.21
CA THR A 921 9.02 4.09 28.95
C THR A 921 9.83 4.98 28.04
N SER A 922 9.67 6.29 28.19
CA SER A 922 10.57 7.28 27.58
C SER A 922 11.94 7.27 28.25
N TRP A 923 13.01 7.24 27.45
CA TRP A 923 14.37 7.57 27.87
C TRP A 923 15.04 8.46 26.80
N SER A 924 16.04 9.24 27.20
CA SER A 924 16.91 9.98 26.28
C SER A 924 18.04 9.07 25.76
N THR A 925 18.23 8.98 24.45
CA THR A 925 19.46 8.40 23.89
C THR A 925 20.68 9.17 24.39
N GLY A 926 21.80 8.47 24.60
CA GLY A 926 22.93 9.04 25.33
C GLY A 926 23.77 9.96 24.47
N GLN A 927 23.67 11.29 24.65
CA GLN A 927 24.77 12.18 24.28
C GLN A 927 25.99 11.85 25.13
N ALA A 928 27.18 11.84 24.51
CA ALA A 928 28.44 11.77 25.22
C ALA A 928 28.77 13.14 25.85
N ASP A 929 29.41 13.15 27.03
CA ASP A 929 29.81 14.37 27.74
C ASP A 929 30.77 15.23 26.90
N SER A 930 30.18 16.19 26.19
CA SER A 930 30.90 17.26 25.48
C SER A 930 31.49 18.23 26.52
N THR A 931 32.76 18.02 26.87
CA THR A 931 33.56 19.00 27.63
C THR A 931 34.02 20.19 26.77
N THR A 932 33.17 20.62 25.85
CA THR A 932 33.36 21.81 25.02
C THR A 932 33.26 23.05 25.91
N PRO A 933 34.23 23.98 25.89
CA PRO A 933 34.13 25.21 26.68
C PRO A 933 32.96 26.08 26.23
N LEU A 934 32.09 26.47 27.18
CA LEU A 934 30.94 27.34 26.93
C LEU A 934 31.35 28.61 26.16
N PRO A 935 30.62 28.99 25.08
CA PRO A 935 30.94 30.17 24.29
C PRO A 935 30.75 31.46 25.10
N VAL A 936 31.73 32.37 25.00
CA VAL A 936 31.67 33.69 25.65
C VAL A 936 31.05 34.71 24.70
N PHE A 937 29.83 35.14 25.00
CA PHE A 937 29.07 36.10 24.22
C PHE A 937 29.39 37.54 24.62
N ALA A 938 30.39 38.14 23.95
CA ALA A 938 30.74 39.55 24.09
C ALA A 938 29.62 40.53 23.71
N THR A 939 28.56 40.05 23.03
CA THR A 939 27.30 40.75 22.78
C THR A 939 26.15 39.76 22.84
N TRP A 940 25.02 40.14 23.46
CA TRP A 940 23.81 39.31 23.55
C TRP A 940 23.34 38.80 22.16
N PRO A 941 22.97 37.51 22.03
CA PRO A 941 22.60 36.91 20.76
C PRO A 941 21.27 37.45 20.24
N PRO A 942 21.17 37.86 18.95
CA PRO A 942 19.99 38.56 18.41
C PRO A 942 18.74 37.66 18.25
N PHE A 943 18.87 36.37 18.49
CA PHE A 943 17.79 35.37 18.44
C PHE A 943 17.27 34.94 19.83
N GLY A 944 17.99 35.30 20.91
CA GLY A 944 17.57 35.02 22.28
C GLY A 944 16.36 35.86 22.71
N GLN A 945 15.64 35.43 23.74
CA GLN A 945 14.43 36.11 24.22
C GLN A 945 14.30 36.00 25.73
N ILE A 946 13.76 37.04 26.38
CA ILE A 946 13.45 37.03 27.82
C ILE A 946 11.97 37.42 27.96
N VAL A 947 11.13 36.47 28.39
CA VAL A 947 9.67 36.61 28.40
C VAL A 947 9.11 36.49 29.83
N PRO A 948 8.05 37.25 30.19
CA PRO A 948 7.51 37.23 31.54
C PRO A 948 6.65 35.98 31.77
N VAL A 949 6.77 35.37 32.95
CA VAL A 949 5.92 34.26 33.39
C VAL A 949 5.18 34.58 34.68
N THR A 950 3.94 34.08 34.80
CA THR A 950 3.06 34.29 35.96
C THR A 950 3.51 33.51 37.20
N THR A 951 4.19 32.38 37.00
CA THR A 951 4.69 31.49 38.06
C THR A 951 5.88 32.08 38.78
N SER A 952 5.80 32.24 40.11
CA SER A 952 6.96 32.55 40.95
C SER A 952 7.81 31.31 41.23
N VAL A 953 9.10 31.41 40.92
CA VAL A 953 10.14 30.47 41.38
C VAL A 953 10.97 31.13 42.49
N SER A 954 11.62 30.33 43.35
CA SER A 954 12.47 30.83 44.46
C SER A 954 13.97 30.87 44.13
N LYS A 955 14.36 30.23 43.02
CA LYS A 955 15.71 30.20 42.43
C LYS A 955 15.57 29.94 40.93
N PRO A 956 16.62 30.12 40.10
CA PRO A 956 16.58 29.69 38.70
C PRO A 956 16.21 28.20 38.55
N GLN A 957 15.41 27.87 37.54
CA GLN A 957 14.99 26.51 37.18
C GLN A 957 15.18 26.30 35.67
N PRO A 958 15.96 25.30 35.23
CA PRO A 958 16.08 24.95 33.80
C PRO A 958 14.74 24.59 33.16
N THR A 959 14.65 24.81 31.85
CA THR A 959 13.64 24.30 30.91
C THR A 959 14.33 23.73 29.69
N ASP A 960 13.58 23.01 28.85
CA ASP A 960 14.12 22.33 27.65
C ASP A 960 14.72 23.30 26.61
N ASP A 961 14.39 24.60 26.72
CA ASP A 961 14.75 25.68 25.79
C ASP A 961 15.48 26.88 26.46
N GLY A 962 15.76 26.80 27.76
CA GLY A 962 16.29 27.95 28.52
C GLY A 962 16.12 27.82 30.03
N VAL A 963 15.85 28.94 30.72
CA VAL A 963 15.84 28.98 32.19
C VAL A 963 14.82 29.98 32.75
N VAL A 964 14.02 29.56 33.73
CA VAL A 964 13.09 30.46 34.46
C VAL A 964 13.80 31.06 35.65
N VAL A 965 14.03 32.38 35.61
CA VAL A 965 14.68 33.20 36.63
C VAL A 965 13.62 33.84 37.54
N PRO A 966 13.81 33.88 38.87
CA PRO A 966 12.89 34.56 39.79
C PRO A 966 12.80 36.06 39.50
N CYS A 967 11.60 36.65 39.61
CA CYS A 967 11.43 38.10 39.44
C CYS A 967 12.13 38.94 40.51
N THR A 968 12.64 38.30 41.57
CA THR A 968 13.33 38.92 42.72
C THR A 968 14.86 38.77 42.66
N ALA A 969 15.46 38.50 41.50
CA ALA A 969 16.91 38.39 41.37
C ALA A 969 17.61 39.74 41.69
N TRP A 970 18.74 39.72 42.41
CA TRP A 970 19.37 40.93 42.98
C TRP A 970 19.85 41.96 41.92
N PHE A 971 20.13 41.51 40.70
CA PHE A 971 20.49 42.35 39.54
C PHE A 971 19.33 42.58 38.56
N PHE A 972 18.18 41.92 38.78
CA PHE A 972 17.07 41.85 37.84
C PHE A 972 15.73 41.75 38.61
N PHE A 973 15.52 42.69 39.54
CA PHE A 973 14.32 42.72 40.37
C PHE A 973 13.17 43.40 39.61
N ILE A 974 12.33 42.59 38.96
CA ILE A 974 11.25 43.01 38.05
C ILE A 974 9.99 42.15 38.30
N CYS A 975 9.41 42.25 39.50
CA CYS A 975 8.08 41.73 39.81
C CYS A 975 7.03 42.81 39.54
N ILE A 976 5.95 42.47 38.82
CA ILE A 976 4.85 43.41 38.50
C ILE A 976 3.50 42.76 38.82
N SER A 977 2.59 43.49 39.48
CA SER A 977 1.23 43.03 39.79
C SER A 977 0.22 44.17 39.59
N TRP A 978 -0.41 44.23 38.42
CA TRP A 978 -1.38 45.26 38.04
C TRP A 978 -2.70 44.66 37.57
N GLY A 979 -3.68 44.60 38.48
CA GLY A 979 -5.03 44.12 38.18
C GLY A 979 -5.06 42.63 37.88
N GLU A 980 -4.90 42.26 36.62
CA GLU A 980 -4.83 40.87 36.16
C GLU A 980 -3.42 40.50 35.62
N LEU A 981 -2.58 41.50 35.27
CA LEU A 981 -1.18 41.27 34.89
C LEU A 981 -0.32 40.95 36.11
N HIS A 982 0.25 39.74 36.15
CA HIS A 982 1.15 39.28 37.22
C HIS A 982 2.41 38.68 36.61
N ILE A 983 3.58 39.13 37.07
CA ILE A 983 4.89 38.59 36.68
C ILE A 983 5.57 38.05 37.93
N GLY A 984 5.62 36.73 38.05
CA GLY A 984 6.27 36.01 39.15
C GLY A 984 7.71 35.57 38.84
N GLY A 985 8.06 35.51 37.56
CA GLY A 985 9.38 35.17 37.06
C GLY A 985 9.57 35.59 35.61
N TRP A 986 10.73 35.28 35.05
CA TRP A 986 11.07 35.54 33.66
C TRP A 986 11.77 34.33 33.05
N HIS A 987 11.28 33.86 31.91
CA HIS A 987 11.86 32.75 31.17
C HIS A 987 12.85 33.28 30.12
N TRP A 988 14.08 32.83 30.23
CA TRP A 988 15.24 33.26 29.43
C TRP A 988 15.56 32.17 28.41
N ILE A 989 15.14 32.37 27.17
CA ILE A 989 15.39 31.50 26.02
C ILE A 989 16.71 31.97 25.39
N LEU A 990 17.81 31.38 25.85
CA LEU A 990 19.19 31.71 25.49
C LEU A 990 20.00 30.42 25.41
N PRO A 991 20.92 30.27 24.44
CA PRO A 991 21.76 29.07 24.37
C PRO A 991 22.75 29.01 25.56
N PRO A 992 23.30 27.83 25.86
CA PRO A 992 24.44 27.67 26.75
C PRO A 992 25.58 28.64 26.40
N GLY A 993 26.16 29.28 27.40
CA GLY A 993 27.16 30.32 27.22
C GLY A 993 27.37 31.25 28.40
N ILE A 994 28.39 32.10 28.27
CA ILE A 994 28.77 33.13 29.25
C ILE A 994 28.43 34.51 28.69
N TYR A 995 27.64 35.28 29.43
CA TYR A 995 27.07 36.56 29.05
C TYR A 995 27.50 37.67 30.02
N GLY A 996 27.73 38.88 29.51
CA GLY A 996 28.07 40.05 30.34
C GLY A 996 29.45 39.97 31.02
N PRO A 997 29.71 40.82 32.04
CA PRO A 997 28.80 41.84 32.58
C PRO A 997 28.54 43.00 31.61
N GLY A 998 27.47 43.76 31.83
CA GLY A 998 27.14 44.94 31.04
C GLY A 998 25.64 45.27 31.01
N PRO A 999 25.22 46.25 30.19
CA PRO A 999 23.86 46.74 30.19
C PRO A 999 22.83 45.68 29.75
N PRO A 1000 21.63 45.70 30.34
CA PRO A 1000 20.60 44.69 30.11
C PRO A 1000 20.14 44.67 28.64
N PRO A 1001 19.80 43.49 28.11
CA PRO A 1001 19.40 43.30 26.72
C PRO A 1001 17.96 43.79 26.47
N VAL A 1002 17.76 45.12 26.45
CA VAL A 1002 16.46 45.79 26.26
C VAL A 1002 15.73 45.40 24.96
N GLY A 1003 16.43 44.82 23.99
CA GLY A 1003 15.84 44.27 22.75
C GLY A 1003 15.39 42.80 22.85
N LEU A 1004 15.87 42.03 23.84
CA LEU A 1004 15.48 40.65 24.08
C LEU A 1004 14.34 40.54 25.12
N ILE A 1005 14.24 41.50 26.04
CA ILE A 1005 13.19 41.54 27.08
C ILE A 1005 11.84 41.93 26.44
N ARG A 1006 10.92 40.96 26.31
CA ARG A 1006 9.57 41.15 25.77
C ARG A 1006 8.61 41.66 26.84
N TRP A 1007 8.58 42.97 27.02
CA TRP A 1007 7.63 43.65 27.91
C TRP A 1007 6.16 43.39 27.54
N PRO A 1008 5.24 43.19 28.51
CA PRO A 1008 3.82 43.05 28.24
C PRO A 1008 3.22 44.27 27.50
N PRO A 1009 2.13 44.09 26.70
CA PRO A 1009 1.49 45.18 25.99
C PRO A 1009 1.04 46.32 26.91
N GLY A 1010 1.52 47.54 26.64
CA GLY A 1010 1.15 48.75 27.39
C GLY A 1010 2.11 49.15 28.52
N VAL A 1011 3.11 48.33 28.85
CA VAL A 1011 4.19 48.70 29.77
C VAL A 1011 5.20 49.62 29.07
N THR A 1012 5.67 50.65 29.77
CA THR A 1012 6.69 51.60 29.31
C THR A 1012 7.72 51.82 30.41
N ILE A 1013 9.01 51.73 30.09
CA ILE A 1013 10.09 51.93 31.07
C ILE A 1013 10.52 53.39 31.07
N LYS A 1014 10.77 53.95 32.27
CA LYS A 1014 11.42 55.25 32.48
C LYS A 1014 12.69 55.07 33.31
N GLY A 1015 13.72 55.84 32.97
CA GLY A 1015 15.07 55.65 33.50
C GLY A 1015 15.84 54.57 32.74
N ASN A 1016 17.08 54.35 33.15
CA ASN A 1016 17.90 53.24 32.65
C ASN A 1016 17.70 52.04 33.58
N LEU A 1017 17.63 50.84 33.02
CA LEU A 1017 17.68 49.61 33.82
C LEU A 1017 19.13 49.39 34.33
N PRO A 1018 19.34 48.89 35.55
CA PRO A 1018 20.68 48.59 36.08
C PRO A 1018 21.44 47.55 35.24
N ASP A 1019 22.77 47.69 35.19
CA ASP A 1019 23.68 46.75 34.50
C ASP A 1019 23.66 45.35 35.16
N TRP A 1020 23.83 44.31 34.34
CA TRP A 1020 23.79 42.91 34.77
C TRP A 1020 25.20 42.33 34.99
N PRO A 1021 25.38 41.48 36.03
CA PRO A 1021 26.64 40.81 36.32
C PRO A 1021 26.99 39.80 35.22
N LYS A 1022 28.13 39.12 35.39
CA LYS A 1022 28.45 37.97 34.55
C LYS A 1022 27.45 36.85 34.83
N ILE A 1023 26.84 36.32 33.78
CA ILE A 1023 25.82 35.27 33.83
C ILE A 1023 26.33 34.09 33.01
N THR A 1024 26.31 32.89 33.57
CA THR A 1024 26.68 31.65 32.88
C THR A 1024 25.46 30.74 32.83
N ILE A 1025 25.03 30.38 31.63
CA ILE A 1025 24.03 29.34 31.37
C ILE A 1025 24.80 28.09 30.95
N GLY A 1026 24.70 27.00 31.71
CA GLY A 1026 25.33 25.73 31.37
C GLY A 1026 24.64 25.00 30.21
N GLU A 1027 25.26 23.93 29.70
CA GLU A 1027 24.63 22.98 28.76
C GLU A 1027 23.42 22.25 29.40
N ASP A 1028 23.34 22.26 30.74
CA ASP A 1028 22.19 21.81 31.54
C ASP A 1028 21.11 22.89 31.72
N ASN A 1029 21.23 24.01 31.00
CA ASN A 1029 20.46 25.24 31.14
C ASN A 1029 20.39 25.81 32.57
N GLN A 1030 21.29 25.46 33.50
CA GLN A 1030 21.34 26.14 34.80
C GLN A 1030 22.00 27.52 34.67
N LEU A 1031 21.28 28.54 35.12
CA LEU A 1031 21.79 29.89 35.27
C LEU A 1031 22.53 30.05 36.60
N THR A 1032 23.80 30.41 36.49
CA THR A 1032 24.67 30.83 37.59
C THR A 1032 25.17 32.26 37.35
N THR A 1033 25.39 33.01 38.42
CA THR A 1033 25.95 34.37 38.37
C THR A 1033 27.07 34.50 39.39
N ASP A 1034 27.83 35.59 39.32
CA ASP A 1034 28.63 36.05 40.45
C ASP A 1034 27.74 36.27 41.70
N ASP A 1035 28.35 36.23 42.90
CA ASP A 1035 27.67 36.50 44.18
C ASP A 1035 27.26 37.99 44.31
N GLU A 1036 26.20 38.27 45.08
CA GLU A 1036 25.67 39.62 45.31
C GLU A 1036 26.69 40.52 46.06
N PRO A 1037 27.18 41.63 45.45
CA PRO A 1037 28.16 42.51 46.06
C PRO A 1037 27.51 43.62 46.91
N GLU A 1038 28.25 44.18 47.88
CA GLU A 1038 27.85 45.43 48.55
C GLU A 1038 27.87 46.59 47.53
N CYS A 1039 26.69 46.90 46.98
CA CYS A 1039 26.51 47.83 45.86
C CYS A 1039 25.61 49.02 46.24
N GLN A 1040 25.61 50.07 45.40
CA GLN A 1040 24.56 51.08 45.45
C GLN A 1040 23.40 50.64 44.55
N THR A 1041 22.18 50.60 45.08
CA THR A 1041 20.99 50.24 44.30
C THR A 1041 20.64 51.34 43.30
N GLU A 1042 20.52 50.99 42.02
CA GLU A 1042 19.89 51.80 40.99
C GLU A 1042 18.46 51.35 40.73
N THR A 1043 17.62 52.28 40.27
CA THR A 1043 16.19 52.05 40.05
C THR A 1043 15.66 52.65 38.75
N ALA A 1044 14.69 51.96 38.16
CA ALA A 1044 13.89 52.41 37.02
C ALA A 1044 12.40 52.26 37.34
N GLU A 1045 11.53 52.95 36.60
CA GLU A 1045 10.07 52.75 36.71
C GLU A 1045 9.55 51.96 35.52
N ALA A 1046 8.87 50.84 35.76
CA ALA A 1046 7.94 50.28 34.77
C ALA A 1046 6.57 50.91 34.97
N CYS A 1047 5.97 51.48 33.92
CA CYS A 1047 4.70 52.20 34.01
C CYS A 1047 3.67 51.75 32.97
N ILE A 1048 2.42 51.56 33.37
CA ILE A 1048 1.25 51.46 32.50
C ILE A 1048 0.42 52.75 32.60
N THR A 1049 -0.13 53.22 31.48
CA THR A 1049 -0.96 54.45 31.44
C THR A 1049 -2.35 54.17 30.88
N THR A 1050 -3.35 54.17 31.77
CA THR A 1050 -4.76 53.98 31.42
C THR A 1050 -5.38 55.33 31.08
N THR A 1051 -5.96 55.45 29.88
CA THR A 1051 -6.60 56.68 29.41
C THR A 1051 -8.11 56.51 29.39
N PHE A 1052 -8.81 57.35 30.15
CA PHE A 1052 -10.28 57.35 30.22
C PHE A 1052 -10.85 58.33 29.21
N VAL A 1053 -11.89 57.88 28.50
CA VAL A 1053 -12.64 58.69 27.53
C VAL A 1053 -14.13 58.64 27.91
N SER A 1054 -14.74 59.80 28.13
CA SER A 1054 -16.20 59.93 28.24
C SER A 1054 -16.76 60.57 26.97
N ALA A 1055 -18.05 60.34 26.69
CA ALA A 1055 -18.70 60.68 25.41
C ALA A 1055 -18.88 62.20 25.14
N SER A 1056 -18.21 63.08 25.88
CA SER A 1056 -18.15 64.53 25.61
C SER A 1056 -16.84 65.17 26.12
N THR A 1057 -15.73 64.79 25.48
CA THR A 1057 -14.45 65.54 25.47
C THR A 1057 -13.91 66.02 26.83
N THR A 1058 -13.37 65.10 27.61
CA THR A 1058 -12.13 65.34 28.38
C THR A 1058 -11.37 64.02 28.47
N LEU A 1059 -10.07 64.04 28.15
CA LEU A 1059 -9.18 62.89 28.35
C LEU A 1059 -8.50 63.02 29.71
N SER A 1060 -8.58 61.99 30.54
CA SER A 1060 -7.76 61.86 31.75
C SER A 1060 -6.94 60.58 31.68
N SER A 1061 -5.64 60.69 31.92
CA SER A 1061 -4.68 59.58 31.92
C SER A 1061 -4.17 59.34 33.33
N ALA A 1062 -4.39 58.14 33.86
CA ALA A 1062 -3.78 57.69 35.12
C ALA A 1062 -2.64 56.73 34.81
N SER A 1063 -1.45 57.00 35.34
CA SER A 1063 -0.29 56.12 35.21
C SER A 1063 0.02 55.43 36.53
N THR A 1064 0.03 54.10 36.53
CA THR A 1064 0.52 53.26 37.64
C THR A 1064 1.94 52.81 37.29
N CYS A 1065 2.85 52.85 38.25
CA CYS A 1065 4.25 52.44 38.06
C CYS A 1065 4.74 51.55 39.20
N GLU A 1066 5.65 50.63 38.88
CA GLU A 1066 6.42 49.81 39.83
C GLU A 1066 7.90 50.15 39.73
N THR A 1067 8.61 49.94 40.83
CA THR A 1067 10.07 50.13 40.89
C THR A 1067 10.78 48.85 40.46
N ILE A 1068 11.58 48.96 39.41
CA ILE A 1068 12.63 48.01 39.06
C ILE A 1068 13.87 48.38 39.86
N SER A 1069 14.58 47.41 40.43
CA SER A 1069 15.81 47.64 41.18
C SER A 1069 16.92 46.65 40.83
N GLY A 1070 18.16 47.07 41.02
CA GLY A 1070 19.35 46.24 40.85
C GLY A 1070 20.63 46.96 41.30
N CYS A 1071 21.76 46.25 41.33
CA CYS A 1071 23.04 46.85 41.67
C CYS A 1071 23.60 47.74 40.54
N SER A 1072 24.07 48.93 40.90
CA SER A 1072 25.04 49.67 40.08
C SER A 1072 26.40 48.96 40.14
N ILE A 1073 26.76 48.24 39.09
CA ILE A 1073 28.08 47.61 38.93
C ILE A 1073 28.96 48.44 37.97
N THR A 1074 30.22 48.69 38.33
CA THR A 1074 31.11 49.55 37.53
C THR A 1074 31.95 48.71 36.57
N VAL A 1075 31.50 48.60 35.31
CA VAL A 1075 32.24 47.89 34.25
C VAL A 1075 33.58 48.59 33.97
N SER A 1076 34.69 47.93 34.30
CA SER A 1076 36.05 48.47 34.15
C SER A 1076 36.96 47.54 33.34
N ASP A 1077 37.07 47.83 32.04
CA ASP A 1077 37.94 47.09 31.10
C ASP A 1077 39.40 47.10 31.55
N SER A 1078 39.91 45.95 32.02
CA SER A 1078 41.34 45.78 32.31
C SER A 1078 41.82 44.32 32.34
N SER A 1079 42.10 43.73 31.17
CA SER A 1079 43.18 42.72 31.03
C SER A 1079 43.55 42.37 29.57
N THR A 1080 44.58 43.03 29.07
CA THR A 1080 45.47 42.57 27.98
C THR A 1080 46.89 43.04 28.37
N THR A 1081 47.98 42.28 28.25
CA THR A 1081 48.20 40.86 27.87
C THR A 1081 49.52 40.41 28.51
N GLU A 1082 49.77 39.10 28.67
CA GLU A 1082 51.14 38.57 28.60
C GLU A 1082 51.22 37.34 27.69
N VAL A 1083 52.41 37.07 27.16
CA VAL A 1083 52.64 36.19 26.00
C VAL A 1083 53.90 35.35 26.21
N VAL A 1084 53.82 34.07 25.89
CA VAL A 1084 54.99 33.23 25.57
C VAL A 1084 54.83 32.72 24.14
N GLY A 1085 55.86 32.91 23.31
CA GLY A 1085 55.88 32.53 21.89
C GLY A 1085 56.00 31.01 21.66
N THR A 1086 56.06 30.52 20.41
CA THR A 1086 56.66 31.20 19.23
C THR A 1086 55.99 30.84 17.89
N GLN A 1087 56.01 31.78 16.94
CA GLN A 1087 55.85 31.54 15.50
C GLN A 1087 57.14 31.86 14.73
N THR A 1088 57.29 31.30 13.52
CA THR A 1088 58.23 31.74 12.47
C THR A 1088 57.62 31.44 11.08
N PRO A 1089 57.90 32.24 10.01
CA PRO A 1089 56.78 33.10 9.53
C PRO A 1089 56.67 33.40 8.01
N ALA A 1090 55.53 34.01 7.63
CA ALA A 1090 55.32 34.97 6.52
C ALA A 1090 55.40 34.41 5.06
N PRO A 1091 55.16 35.20 3.97
CA PRO A 1091 54.72 36.63 3.89
C PRO A 1091 53.63 37.03 2.82
N ILE A 1092 52.94 38.17 3.09
CA ILE A 1092 52.40 39.19 2.11
C ILE A 1092 51.20 38.78 1.22
N GLY A 1093 50.20 39.64 0.87
CA GLY A 1093 50.09 41.11 0.95
C GLY A 1093 48.65 41.70 1.02
N THR A 1094 48.44 42.94 0.57
CA THR A 1094 47.47 43.89 1.18
C THR A 1094 46.38 44.55 0.30
N CYS A 1095 45.16 44.64 0.85
CA CYS A 1095 44.17 45.76 0.89
C CYS A 1095 43.62 46.49 -0.38
N LEU A 1096 42.31 46.83 -0.32
CA LEU A 1096 41.50 47.96 -0.90
C LEU A 1096 40.07 47.45 -1.30
N GLU A 1097 38.94 48.18 -1.27
CA GLU A 1097 38.46 49.38 -0.54
C GLU A 1097 36.90 49.51 -0.67
N ARG A 1098 36.23 50.33 0.18
CA ARG A 1098 34.89 50.99 0.00
C ARG A 1098 33.56 50.31 0.41
N GLN A 1099 32.54 51.18 0.44
CA GLN A 1099 31.20 51.17 1.07
C GLN A 1099 30.15 51.76 0.05
N PRO A 1100 28.87 52.08 0.39
CA PRO A 1100 27.81 51.35 1.14
C PRO A 1100 26.41 51.48 0.43
N ARG A 1101 25.29 50.98 1.03
CA ARG A 1101 24.02 51.74 1.28
C ARG A 1101 22.79 50.91 1.75
N ARG A 1102 22.13 51.42 2.82
CA ARG A 1102 20.68 51.74 3.04
C ARG A 1102 19.53 50.78 2.58
N ARG A 1103 18.28 50.82 3.12
CA ARG A 1103 17.64 51.26 4.41
C ARG A 1103 16.09 51.21 4.21
N GLN A 1104 15.29 50.68 5.15
CA GLN A 1104 13.81 50.95 5.22
C GLN A 1104 13.22 50.72 6.62
N SER A 1105 11.96 51.12 6.88
CA SER A 1105 11.42 51.31 8.25
C SER A 1105 9.89 51.59 8.36
N GLN A 1106 9.22 51.08 9.42
CA GLN A 1106 8.01 51.62 10.12
C GLN A 1106 6.62 51.58 9.39
N LEU A 1107 5.39 51.64 9.95
CA LEU A 1107 4.66 51.57 11.28
C LEU A 1107 3.10 51.52 10.97
N TRP A 1108 2.06 51.28 11.81
CA TRP A 1108 1.76 50.44 13.01
C TRP A 1108 0.30 50.71 13.55
N ARG A 1109 -0.18 50.00 14.61
CA ARG A 1109 -1.30 50.35 15.57
C ARG A 1109 -2.80 50.32 15.11
N ASN A 1110 -3.86 50.20 15.94
CA ASN A 1110 -4.07 49.71 17.35
C ASN A 1110 -5.57 49.50 17.80
N ASN A 1111 -5.82 48.49 18.66
CA ASN A 1111 -6.51 48.42 19.99
C ASN A 1111 -7.94 48.94 20.39
N HIS A 1112 -8.64 48.07 21.17
CA HIS A 1112 -9.37 48.29 22.49
C HIS A 1112 -10.73 49.04 22.54
N GLN A 1113 -11.62 49.00 23.57
CA GLN A 1113 -11.91 48.24 24.86
C GLN A 1113 -13.33 48.68 25.36
N LEU A 1114 -14.04 48.25 26.44
CA LEU A 1114 -14.00 47.29 27.60
C LEU A 1114 -15.50 46.89 27.89
N TYR A 1115 -16.09 46.36 28.99
CA TYR A 1115 -15.86 45.99 30.42
C TYR A 1115 -16.93 44.89 30.81
N PHE A 1116 -17.41 44.50 32.02
CA PHE A 1116 -17.30 44.92 33.45
C PHE A 1116 -17.45 43.71 34.45
N ARG A 1117 -18.28 43.75 35.52
CA ARG A 1117 -18.33 42.85 36.72
C ARG A 1117 -19.67 42.97 37.52
N PRO A 1118 -19.98 42.22 38.63
CA PRO A 1118 -19.65 40.83 39.07
C PRO A 1118 -20.82 40.07 39.81
N ASP A 1119 -20.48 39.08 40.65
CA ASP A 1119 -21.21 38.47 41.82
C ASP A 1119 -22.32 37.40 41.61
N SER A 1120 -22.50 36.36 42.46
CA SER A 1120 -21.61 35.71 43.47
C SER A 1120 -22.17 34.36 44.01
N ARG A 1121 -21.28 33.42 44.45
CA ARG A 1121 -21.46 32.35 45.50
C ARG A 1121 -22.54 31.25 45.30
N THR A 1122 -22.51 30.01 45.84
CA THR A 1122 -21.54 29.14 46.59
C THR A 1122 -22.08 27.70 46.69
N ASN A 1123 -21.20 26.67 46.71
CA ASN A 1123 -21.30 25.34 47.39
C ASN A 1123 -22.52 24.40 47.08
N MET A 1124 -22.50 23.06 47.26
CA MET A 1124 -21.49 22.01 47.49
C MET A 1124 -22.15 20.62 47.20
N GLN A 1125 -21.35 19.56 46.98
CA GLN A 1125 -21.56 18.11 47.32
C GLN A 1125 -22.99 17.48 47.33
N GLY A 1126 -23.27 16.28 46.79
CA GLY A 1126 -22.48 15.22 46.14
C GLY A 1126 -23.18 13.83 46.23
N TRP A 1127 -22.47 12.75 45.83
CA TRP A 1127 -22.74 11.31 46.13
C TRP A 1127 -23.90 10.51 45.46
N HIS A 1128 -23.50 9.66 44.49
CA HIS A 1128 -23.71 8.19 44.40
C HIS A 1128 -25.10 7.45 44.46
N ASN A 1129 -25.20 6.49 43.52
CA ASN A 1129 -25.77 5.12 43.63
C ASN A 1129 -27.29 4.81 43.49
N SER A 1130 -27.70 4.56 42.25
CA SER A 1130 -28.17 3.25 41.71
C SER A 1130 -29.54 2.60 42.06
N LEU A 1131 -29.93 1.69 41.14
CA LEU A 1131 -30.75 0.46 41.26
C LEU A 1131 -32.29 0.45 41.06
N ARG A 1132 -32.71 -0.65 40.41
CA ARG A 1132 -34.07 -1.19 40.11
C ARG A 1132 -34.84 -0.45 39.00
N ARG A 1133 -35.44 -1.12 37.99
CA ARG A 1133 -36.20 -2.39 37.83
C ARG A 1133 -37.67 -2.38 38.29
N ASN A 1134 -38.54 -2.26 37.28
CA ASN A 1134 -39.71 -3.10 36.97
C ASN A 1134 -41.11 -2.84 37.58
N ASN A 1135 -42.06 -2.81 36.64
CA ASN A 1135 -43.45 -3.30 36.68
C ASN A 1135 -44.54 -2.50 37.41
N MET A 1136 -45.44 -1.90 36.60
CA MET A 1136 -46.87 -2.26 36.63
C MET A 1136 -47.45 -2.29 35.20
N LEU A 1137 -48.63 -2.87 34.98
CA LEU A 1137 -49.00 -3.51 33.71
C LEU A 1137 -50.45 -3.19 33.25
N TRP A 1138 -50.68 -3.29 31.93
CA TRP A 1138 -51.96 -3.27 31.18
C TRP A 1138 -52.55 -1.89 30.79
N ILE A 1139 -53.28 -1.71 29.66
CA ILE A 1139 -53.83 -2.69 28.68
C ILE A 1139 -53.90 -2.10 27.23
N LEU A 1140 -53.66 -2.93 26.19
CA LEU A 1140 -54.11 -2.92 24.75
C LEU A 1140 -54.26 -1.57 23.97
N VAL A 1141 -54.01 -1.45 22.64
CA VAL A 1141 -54.30 -2.35 21.49
C VAL A 1141 -53.26 -2.19 20.35
N TYR A 1142 -52.86 -3.33 19.74
CA TYR A 1142 -52.28 -3.60 18.40
C TYR A 1142 -51.56 -2.55 17.50
N ALA A 1143 -50.58 -3.06 16.75
CA ALA A 1143 -50.02 -2.48 15.52
C ALA A 1143 -49.74 -3.59 14.48
N GLN A 1144 -49.69 -3.27 13.17
CA GLN A 1144 -48.64 -3.72 12.22
C GLN A 1144 -48.87 -3.27 10.75
N SER A 1145 -47.74 -2.97 10.08
CA SER A 1145 -47.33 -3.22 8.68
C SER A 1145 -48.33 -3.22 7.50
N TYR A 1146 -47.97 -2.52 6.41
CA TYR A 1146 -47.49 -3.09 5.12
C TYR A 1146 -47.36 -2.02 4.01
N ARG A 1147 -46.37 -2.17 3.11
CA ARG A 1147 -46.28 -1.54 1.78
C ARG A 1147 -45.50 -2.44 0.80
N LEU A 1148 -45.98 -2.56 -0.44
CA LEU A 1148 -45.30 -3.16 -1.60
C LEU A 1148 -45.95 -2.63 -2.91
N SER A 1149 -45.49 -3.09 -4.08
CA SER A 1149 -45.89 -2.63 -5.44
C SER A 1149 -46.70 -3.72 -6.21
N ALA A 1150 -47.09 -3.66 -7.49
CA ALA A 1150 -46.88 -2.69 -8.58
C ALA A 1150 -48.02 -2.74 -9.66
N TRP A 1151 -48.10 -1.73 -10.53
CA TRP A 1151 -48.60 -1.82 -11.94
C TRP A 1151 -50.07 -2.34 -12.14
N LEU A 1152 -50.66 -2.65 -13.33
CA LEU A 1152 -50.25 -2.66 -14.75
C LEU A 1152 -51.47 -2.41 -15.69
N SER A 1153 -51.26 -1.78 -16.86
CA SER A 1153 -51.96 -2.03 -18.16
C SER A 1153 -53.44 -1.62 -18.45
N ARG A 1154 -53.61 -0.88 -19.57
CA ARG A 1154 -54.73 -0.85 -20.57
C ARG A 1154 -56.10 -0.30 -20.08
N SER A 1155 -56.89 0.42 -20.89
CA SER A 1155 -57.19 0.19 -22.32
C SER A 1155 -57.58 1.44 -23.15
N GLN A 1156 -58.00 1.20 -24.40
CA GLN A 1156 -58.35 2.09 -25.54
C GLN A 1156 -59.24 3.33 -25.23
N GLY A 1157 -59.24 4.38 -26.08
CA GLY A 1157 -60.15 5.54 -25.87
C GLY A 1157 -60.48 6.53 -27.01
N SER A 1158 -59.53 6.94 -27.86
CA SER A 1158 -59.73 7.83 -29.05
C SER A 1158 -60.06 9.34 -28.86
N GLN A 1159 -59.89 10.08 -29.98
CA GLN A 1159 -60.38 11.44 -30.33
C GLN A 1159 -59.71 12.73 -29.79
N LEU A 1160 -59.23 13.53 -30.77
CA LEU A 1160 -59.31 15.01 -30.92
C LEU A 1160 -58.86 15.93 -29.76
N GLY A 1161 -57.84 16.78 -29.89
CA GLY A 1161 -56.80 16.93 -30.94
C GLY A 1161 -56.37 18.39 -31.22
N ARG A 1162 -55.31 18.54 -32.04
CA ARG A 1162 -54.89 19.74 -32.80
C ARG A 1162 -54.48 21.05 -32.07
N LEU A 1163 -53.31 21.53 -32.53
CA LEU A 1163 -52.94 22.92 -32.90
C LEU A 1163 -52.33 23.90 -31.87
N LEU A 1164 -51.22 24.51 -32.33
CA LEU A 1164 -50.66 25.85 -32.03
C LEU A 1164 -50.12 26.09 -30.60
N SER A 1165 -48.89 26.55 -30.29
CA SER A 1165 -47.77 27.28 -30.95
C SER A 1165 -47.60 28.73 -30.46
N ALA A 1166 -46.33 29.17 -30.39
CA ALA A 1166 -45.84 30.55 -30.40
C ALA A 1166 -45.93 31.40 -29.09
N ASP A 1167 -44.72 31.73 -28.61
CA ASP A 1167 -44.23 33.07 -28.24
C ASP A 1167 -44.94 33.96 -27.20
N ASN A 1168 -44.25 34.13 -26.08
CA ASN A 1168 -43.56 35.38 -25.71
C ASN A 1168 -44.19 36.73 -26.15
N LYS A 1169 -44.78 37.47 -25.18
CA LYS A 1169 -44.27 38.77 -24.67
C LYS A 1169 -45.26 39.48 -23.74
N HIS A 1170 -44.76 39.97 -22.59
CA HIS A 1170 -44.72 41.40 -22.17
C HIS A 1170 -44.50 41.46 -20.64
N TRP A 1171 -43.33 41.86 -20.12
CA TRP A 1171 -42.72 43.22 -20.06
C TRP A 1171 -43.21 44.07 -18.85
N LEU A 1172 -42.20 44.62 -18.11
CA LEU A 1172 -42.18 45.62 -17.01
C LEU A 1172 -42.07 45.09 -15.56
N LYS A 1173 -41.31 45.70 -14.62
CA LYS A 1173 -40.22 46.73 -14.73
C LYS A 1173 -39.38 46.82 -13.43
N TYR A 1174 -38.14 47.33 -13.55
CA TYR A 1174 -37.25 47.89 -12.50
C TYR A 1174 -36.76 46.99 -11.34
N LEU A 1175 -35.43 47.00 -11.13
CA LEU A 1175 -34.84 47.37 -9.84
C LEU A 1175 -33.38 47.85 -10.02
N ILE A 1176 -32.82 48.53 -9.02
CA ILE A 1176 -31.46 49.07 -9.00
C ILE A 1176 -30.75 48.59 -7.72
N LYS A 1177 -29.46 48.27 -7.86
CA LYS A 1177 -28.43 47.96 -6.83
C LYS A 1177 -28.82 48.11 -5.34
N ALA A 1178 -28.64 47.02 -4.60
CA ALA A 1178 -27.86 46.97 -3.36
C ALA A 1178 -27.20 45.59 -3.23
N ASN A 1179 -26.05 45.49 -2.55
CA ASN A 1179 -25.38 44.21 -2.23
C ASN A 1179 -25.65 43.84 -0.75
N PRO A 1180 -25.43 42.60 -0.31
CA PRO A 1180 -25.97 42.09 0.95
C PRO A 1180 -25.12 42.43 2.18
N GLU A 1181 -25.76 42.37 3.35
CA GLU A 1181 -25.11 42.20 4.66
C GLU A 1181 -25.70 41.00 5.39
N GLN A 1182 -24.80 40.29 6.09
CA GLN A 1182 -25.03 39.45 7.27
C GLN A 1182 -26.12 38.37 7.23
N GLN A 1183 -25.65 37.13 7.17
CA GLN A 1183 -26.29 36.00 7.82
C GLN A 1183 -25.32 35.33 8.81
N ASP A 1184 -25.90 34.53 9.69
CA ASP A 1184 -25.32 33.47 10.51
C ASP A 1184 -24.40 33.84 11.70
N SER A 1185 -24.91 33.45 12.87
CA SER A 1185 -24.18 33.24 14.13
C SER A 1185 -24.94 32.18 14.93
N LEU A 1186 -24.21 31.40 15.76
CA LEU A 1186 -24.70 30.33 16.64
C LEU A 1186 -25.03 28.97 16.00
N MET A 1187 -24.06 28.06 16.10
CA MET A 1187 -24.33 26.73 16.65
C MET A 1187 -23.18 26.33 17.59
N TYR A 1188 -23.50 25.60 18.65
CA TYR A 1188 -22.57 25.02 19.63
C TYR A 1188 -23.13 23.63 19.98
N CYS A 1189 -22.25 22.69 20.36
CA CYS A 1189 -22.53 21.26 20.51
C CYS A 1189 -22.85 20.59 19.16
N HIS A 1190 -22.03 19.65 18.70
CA HIS A 1190 -21.69 18.47 19.50
C HIS A 1190 -20.20 18.29 19.86
#